data_AF-A0A524EB11-F1
#
_entry.id   AF-A0A524EB11-F1
#
_cell.length_a   1.000
_cell.length_b   1.000
_cell.length_c   1.000
_cell.angle_alpha   90.00
_cell.angle_beta   90.00
_cell.angle_gamma   90.00
#
_symmetry.space_group_name_H-M   'P 1'
#
loop_
_entity.id
_entity.type
_entity.pdbx_description
1 polymer ?
#
loop_
_entity_poly.entity_id
_entity_poly.type
_entity_poly.pdbx_seq_one_letter_code
_entity_poly.pdbx_strand_id
1 'polypeptide(L)'
;MSNPTGGSAETVPLRHENVTLLEADVLSVVHDDEHVYAACKDMKVRVWTKSNWHLVATLGETSSEPLGVHIDDEHIYATCEKRVYVWKKHTWGMIGWFELSYQAVSSIIYGDYLYVGAKDGRLVSIRKDTHETSSWQLHKSDISSLWANGDIICTCANKDRPRIWHYSADEPPSELAELEGKEKCAIISGSNEFVMVGFSTGEIKVWERVEFGFVKNLDLGIDEPVNSIWNNNQYLVASIGERAIAVWDLKSGAEVGSIELEDQDIRFVSADGENLYIATDVGLLVEHLTLGDVLLDLESEAGMEFGASLLRTSPYDVLEDVLSLKQDGESLLKAGEYHNAVTSFEKSLQLLIDNSHALLEVPEEQEKLTRELNTKLGRALLRSKIVELQDINERIEQISDEFEMRGRTDTEEKELEKLWREAASAVKESRVLAEAQAGDMLSYQLSYVADSLESDLQDAKEKVEQYRNKIKQVVALTQSIMSEWRWMERRRTTLAQRKAFLENARDRLEKRLEEVDEEDEEVREILEDAIEEHKRIQDQISRIIEASENGEEEEITDRDEALGAVDGLLKVMPKKRSELLSIKDTKERQQEKERLISALNQALETAEQHGFKEEMRNLENELHALEDVGESSEQIATEANVEAAEQD
;
A
#
# COMPACT_ATOMS: atom_id res chain seq x y z
N MET A 1 -59.80 45.60 17.63
CA MET A 1 -59.00 45.00 16.54
C MET A 1 -57.56 45.05 16.99
N SER A 2 -57.11 43.95 17.57
CA SER A 2 -55.75 43.75 18.08
C SER A 2 -55.23 42.51 17.37
N ASN A 3 -54.27 42.71 16.46
CA ASN A 3 -53.56 41.62 15.80
C ASN A 3 -52.73 40.89 16.87
N PRO A 4 -52.76 39.55 16.93
CA PRO A 4 -51.81 38.81 17.73
C PRO A 4 -50.46 38.82 17.03
N THR A 5 -49.44 39.06 17.85
CA THR A 5 -48.01 38.98 17.59
C THR A 5 -47.61 37.63 17.03
N GLY A 6 -46.72 37.63 16.03
CA GLY A 6 -46.11 36.44 15.46
C GLY A 6 -45.42 35.60 16.52
N GLY A 7 -45.71 34.30 16.51
CA GLY A 7 -44.98 33.32 17.29
C GLY A 7 -43.56 33.19 16.75
N SER A 8 -42.58 33.38 17.62
CA SER A 8 -41.23 32.86 17.45
C SER A 8 -41.34 31.34 17.23
N ALA A 9 -40.72 30.83 16.16
CA ALA A 9 -40.58 29.41 15.95
C ALA A 9 -39.92 28.79 17.19
N GLU A 10 -40.56 27.77 17.78
CA GLU A 10 -39.95 26.98 18.86
C GLU A 10 -38.75 26.24 18.26
N THR A 11 -37.54 26.66 18.61
CA THR A 11 -36.31 25.94 18.25
C THR A 11 -36.25 24.66 19.07
N VAL A 12 -36.06 23.51 18.41
CA VAL A 12 -35.84 22.24 19.09
C VAL A 12 -34.50 22.32 19.82
N PRO A 13 -34.42 22.09 21.15
CA PRO A 13 -33.18 22.25 21.87
C PRO A 13 -32.18 21.15 21.49
N LEU A 14 -30.95 21.56 21.16
CA LEU A 14 -29.81 20.66 21.05
C LEU A 14 -29.48 20.10 22.44
N ARG A 15 -29.36 18.78 22.52
CA ARG A 15 -28.92 18.06 23.72
C ARG A 15 -27.65 17.31 23.39
N HIS A 16 -26.85 17.06 24.42
CA HIS A 16 -25.64 16.28 24.31
C HIS A 16 -25.67 15.16 25.36
N GLU A 17 -25.19 13.98 24.98
CA GLU A 17 -25.06 12.83 25.87
C GLU A 17 -23.60 12.39 25.93
N ASN A 18 -23.07 12.23 27.14
CA ASN A 18 -21.71 11.75 27.33
C ASN A 18 -21.65 10.24 27.07
N VAL A 19 -20.84 9.84 26.08
CA VAL A 19 -20.60 8.44 25.72
C VAL A 19 -19.47 7.89 26.60
N THR A 20 -18.35 8.60 26.65
CA THR A 20 -17.19 8.21 27.45
C THR A 20 -16.28 9.41 27.73
N LEU A 21 -15.44 9.27 28.76
CA LEU A 21 -14.36 10.19 29.10
C LEU A 21 -13.04 9.41 29.06
N LEU A 22 -12.13 9.82 28.19
CA LEU A 22 -10.79 9.27 28.09
C LEU A 22 -9.82 10.16 28.87
N GLU A 23 -9.40 9.72 30.05
CA GLU A 23 -8.58 10.50 30.99
C GLU A 23 -7.18 10.79 30.42
N ALA A 24 -7.02 11.97 29.81
CA ALA A 24 -5.76 12.52 29.30
C ALA A 24 -5.90 14.03 29.06
N ASP A 25 -4.88 14.82 29.41
CA ASP A 25 -4.85 16.26 29.14
C ASP A 25 -4.58 16.48 27.63
N VAL A 26 -5.63 16.67 26.82
CA VAL A 26 -5.57 16.64 25.34
C VAL A 26 -5.47 18.06 24.74
N LEU A 27 -4.63 18.20 23.73
CA LEU A 27 -4.41 19.44 22.98
C LEU A 27 -5.06 19.42 21.60
N SER A 28 -5.04 18.27 20.93
CA SER A 28 -5.58 18.08 19.57
C SER A 28 -5.94 16.61 19.36
N VAL A 29 -6.95 16.37 18.53
CA VAL A 29 -7.45 15.02 18.22
C VAL A 29 -7.65 14.87 16.72
N VAL A 30 -7.35 13.67 16.21
CA VAL A 30 -7.66 13.22 14.85
C VAL A 30 -8.11 11.75 14.92
N HIS A 31 -8.82 11.28 13.90
CA HIS A 31 -9.39 9.94 13.90
C HIS A 31 -9.31 9.29 12.51
N ASP A 32 -9.34 7.96 12.48
CA ASP A 32 -9.63 7.14 11.29
C ASP A 32 -10.75 6.15 11.64
N ASP A 33 -11.18 5.31 10.71
CA ASP A 33 -12.31 4.38 10.89
C ASP A 33 -12.21 3.49 12.15
N GLU A 34 -11.01 3.19 12.64
CA GLU A 34 -10.81 2.25 13.75
C GLU A 34 -10.38 2.92 15.07
N HIS A 35 -9.65 4.04 14.99
CA HIS A 35 -8.93 4.63 16.11
C HIS A 35 -9.10 6.14 16.21
N VAL A 36 -8.95 6.63 17.44
CA VAL A 36 -8.82 8.05 17.76
C VAL A 36 -7.43 8.30 18.34
N TYR A 37 -6.76 9.32 17.79
CA TYR A 37 -5.39 9.70 18.12
C TYR A 37 -5.42 11.07 18.80
N ALA A 38 -4.87 11.18 20.00
CA ALA A 38 -4.85 12.45 20.74
C ALA A 38 -3.43 12.88 21.10
N ALA A 39 -3.07 14.09 20.70
CA ALA A 39 -1.89 14.80 21.18
C ALA A 39 -2.13 15.28 22.61
N CYS A 40 -1.31 14.82 23.55
CA CYS A 40 -1.48 15.10 24.97
C CYS A 40 -0.38 16.04 25.49
N LYS A 41 -0.73 16.86 26.47
CA LYS A 41 0.18 17.81 27.13
C LYS A 41 1.37 17.13 27.83
N ASP A 42 1.23 15.86 28.20
CA ASP A 42 2.31 15.07 28.80
C ASP A 42 3.35 14.54 27.80
N MET A 43 3.46 15.18 26.62
CA MET A 43 4.45 14.88 25.57
C MET A 43 4.24 13.52 24.88
N LYS A 44 3.01 13.01 24.91
CA LYS A 44 2.63 11.71 24.33
C LYS A 44 1.48 11.86 23.35
N VAL A 45 1.41 10.93 22.41
CA VAL A 45 0.23 10.69 21.60
C VAL A 45 -0.41 9.40 22.07
N ARG A 46 -1.69 9.45 22.44
CA ARG A 46 -2.44 8.27 22.86
C ARG A 46 -3.39 7.85 21.75
N VAL A 47 -3.58 6.54 21.63
CA VAL A 47 -4.44 5.93 20.60
C VAL A 47 -5.47 5.04 21.29
N TRP A 48 -6.75 5.31 21.06
CA TRP A 48 -7.85 4.50 21.56
C TRP A 48 -8.62 3.89 20.39
N THR A 49 -9.17 2.69 20.58
CA THR A 49 -10.08 2.11 19.57
C THR A 49 -11.49 2.67 19.71
N LYS A 50 -12.16 2.98 18.60
CA LYS A 50 -13.55 3.44 18.56
C LYS A 50 -14.54 2.38 19.03
N SER A 51 -14.19 1.10 18.86
CA SER A 51 -15.10 -0.03 19.16
C SER A 51 -15.48 -0.17 20.64
N ASN A 52 -14.55 0.17 21.55
CA ASN A 52 -14.74 -0.01 22.99
C ASN A 52 -13.98 1.01 23.84
N TRP A 53 -13.40 2.05 23.22
CA TRP A 53 -12.68 3.13 23.89
C TRP A 53 -11.49 2.70 24.74
N HIS A 54 -10.91 1.52 24.49
CA HIS A 54 -9.70 1.08 25.19
C HIS A 54 -8.45 1.72 24.59
N LEU A 55 -7.51 2.10 25.45
CA LEU A 55 -6.20 2.61 25.07
C LEU A 55 -5.38 1.47 24.42
N VAL A 56 -5.16 1.58 23.11
CA VAL A 56 -4.42 0.61 22.29
C VAL A 56 -2.92 0.89 22.35
N ALA A 57 -2.53 2.16 22.26
CA ALA A 57 -1.14 2.56 22.23
C ALA A 57 -0.90 3.89 22.94
N THR A 58 0.31 4.05 23.47
CA THR A 58 0.85 5.32 23.96
C THR A 58 2.18 5.54 23.27
N LEU A 59 2.18 6.42 22.28
CA LEU A 59 3.34 6.79 21.47
C LEU A 59 4.04 7.96 22.17
N GLY A 60 5.35 7.88 22.38
CA GLY A 60 6.05 9.01 23.00
C GLY A 60 7.55 8.85 23.17
N GLU A 61 8.28 9.79 22.58
CA GLU A 61 9.62 10.31 22.94
C GLU A 61 9.73 11.75 22.37
N THR A 62 8.64 12.53 22.49
CA THR A 62 8.60 13.88 21.90
C THR A 62 9.45 14.87 22.69
N SER A 63 9.92 15.92 22.02
CA SER A 63 10.85 16.91 22.60
C SER A 63 10.16 18.08 23.31
N SER A 64 8.88 18.28 23.03
CA SER A 64 8.01 19.28 23.65
C SER A 64 6.56 18.80 23.59
N GLU A 65 5.66 19.54 24.21
CA GLU A 65 4.21 19.33 24.05
C GLU A 65 3.84 19.37 22.56
N PRO A 66 3.12 18.36 22.02
CA PRO A 66 2.69 18.38 20.63
C PRO A 66 1.59 19.42 20.42
N LEU A 67 1.74 20.26 19.41
CA LEU A 67 0.78 21.28 19.00
C LEU A 67 -0.42 20.68 18.26
N GLY A 68 -0.20 19.55 17.58
CA GLY A 68 -1.22 18.88 16.78
C GLY A 68 -0.80 17.46 16.44
N VAL A 69 -1.80 16.61 16.21
CA VAL A 69 -1.63 15.25 15.68
C VAL A 69 -2.34 15.13 14.34
N HIS A 70 -1.69 14.49 13.38
CA HIS A 70 -2.20 14.25 12.03
C HIS A 70 -1.94 12.80 11.65
N ILE A 71 -2.72 12.27 10.72
CA ILE A 71 -2.57 10.90 10.22
C ILE A 71 -2.68 10.86 8.71
N ASP A 72 -2.05 9.86 8.10
CA ASP A 72 -2.36 9.39 6.75
C ASP A 72 -2.64 7.88 6.78
N ASP A 73 -2.62 7.21 5.63
CA ASP A 73 -2.94 5.78 5.53
C ASP A 73 -1.95 4.88 6.30
N GLU A 74 -0.69 5.30 6.43
CA GLU A 74 0.36 4.47 7.02
C GLU A 74 0.95 5.02 8.33
N HIS A 75 0.86 6.33 8.53
CA HIS A 75 1.66 7.07 9.49
C HIS A 75 0.83 7.98 10.40
N ILE A 76 1.43 8.28 11.55
CA ILE A 76 0.94 9.21 12.56
C ILE A 76 2.01 10.28 12.73
N TYR A 77 1.63 11.54 12.68
CA TYR A 77 2.51 12.69 12.79
C TYR A 77 2.16 13.50 14.02
N ALA A 78 3.15 13.84 14.85
CA ALA A 78 2.97 14.78 15.96
C ALA A 78 3.89 15.99 15.76
N THR A 79 3.29 17.15 15.51
CA THR A 79 4.04 18.40 15.37
C THR A 79 4.35 18.96 16.74
N CYS A 80 5.63 19.07 17.05
CA CYS A 80 6.20 19.71 18.24
C CYS A 80 6.87 21.03 17.85
N GLU A 81 7.35 21.80 18.82
CA GLU A 81 7.90 23.14 18.60
C GLU A 81 9.04 23.16 17.55
N LYS A 82 9.92 22.16 17.55
CA LYS A 82 11.08 22.09 16.65
C LYS A 82 11.15 20.82 15.82
N ARG A 83 10.22 19.90 15.99
CA ARG A 83 10.25 18.59 15.37
C ARG A 83 8.88 18.12 14.98
N VAL A 84 8.79 17.32 13.94
CA VAL A 84 7.60 16.52 13.66
C VAL A 84 7.97 15.06 13.78
N TYR A 85 7.39 14.37 14.76
CA TYR A 85 7.64 12.95 14.99
C TYR A 85 6.71 12.10 14.13
N VAL A 86 7.21 10.96 13.66
CA VAL A 86 6.47 10.04 12.78
C VAL A 86 6.49 8.63 13.35
N TRP A 87 5.31 8.01 13.44
CA TRP A 87 5.12 6.60 13.83
C TRP A 87 4.35 5.84 12.77
N LYS A 88 4.53 4.52 12.71
CA LYS A 88 3.76 3.65 11.82
C LYS A 88 2.48 3.17 12.51
N LYS A 89 1.31 3.34 11.87
CA LYS A 89 -0.02 2.95 12.42
C LYS A 89 -0.08 1.49 12.86
N HIS A 90 0.31 0.58 11.99
CA HIS A 90 0.16 -0.86 12.22
C HIS A 90 1.04 -1.45 13.34
N THR A 91 2.18 -0.82 13.63
CA THR A 91 3.17 -1.36 14.58
C THR A 91 3.39 -0.47 15.80
N TRP A 92 2.88 0.77 15.75
CA TRP A 92 3.13 1.81 16.76
C TRP A 92 4.61 2.18 16.92
N GLY A 93 5.48 1.67 16.04
CA GLY A 93 6.92 1.94 16.06
C GLY A 93 7.24 3.34 15.56
N MET A 94 8.13 4.05 16.27
CA MET A 94 8.65 5.33 15.83
C MET A 94 9.56 5.13 14.62
N ILE A 95 9.29 5.86 13.54
CA ILE A 95 10.10 5.87 12.31
C ILE A 95 11.24 6.87 12.46
N GLY A 96 10.94 8.06 12.98
CA GLY A 96 11.91 9.14 13.14
C GLY A 96 11.24 10.48 13.39
N TRP A 97 11.94 11.56 13.08
CA TRP A 97 11.40 12.92 13.15
C TRP A 97 11.99 13.83 12.06
N PHE A 98 11.21 14.82 11.64
CA PHE A 98 11.67 15.95 10.84
C PHE A 98 12.15 17.06 11.77
N GLU A 99 13.35 17.59 11.55
CA GLU A 99 13.84 18.77 12.28
C GLU A 99 13.35 20.04 11.57
N LEU A 100 12.66 20.90 12.30
CA LEU A 100 12.11 22.14 11.78
C LEU A 100 13.14 23.26 11.89
N SER A 101 13.34 23.99 10.80
CA SER A 101 14.21 25.18 10.78
C SER A 101 13.64 26.35 11.58
N TYR A 102 12.33 26.34 11.84
CA TYR A 102 11.59 27.41 12.51
C TYR A 102 10.70 26.79 13.60
N GLN A 103 10.39 27.57 14.62
CA GLN A 103 9.49 27.13 15.69
C GLN A 103 8.06 27.01 15.14
N ALA A 104 7.49 25.82 15.19
CA ALA A 104 6.11 25.55 14.80
C ALA A 104 5.12 26.25 15.73
N VAL A 105 3.99 26.65 15.15
CA VAL A 105 2.84 27.26 15.83
C VAL A 105 1.57 26.48 15.49
N SER A 106 1.40 26.11 14.22
CA SER A 106 0.29 25.31 13.71
C SER A 106 0.78 24.30 12.67
N SER A 107 -0.02 23.28 12.38
CA SER A 107 0.28 22.34 11.29
C SER A 107 -0.97 21.72 10.70
N ILE A 108 -0.87 21.26 9.46
CA ILE A 108 -1.88 20.50 8.76
C ILE A 108 -1.23 19.54 7.75
N ILE A 109 -1.84 18.37 7.53
CA ILE A 109 -1.45 17.44 6.47
C ILE A 109 -2.43 17.55 5.30
N TYR A 110 -1.92 17.57 4.07
CA TYR A 110 -2.75 17.49 2.87
C TYR A 110 -1.96 16.89 1.70
N GLY A 111 -2.52 15.85 1.08
CA GLY A 111 -1.85 15.09 0.02
C GLY A 111 -0.49 14.56 0.47
N ASP A 112 0.53 14.77 -0.35
CA ASP A 112 1.92 14.34 -0.10
C ASP A 112 2.71 15.26 0.84
N TYR A 113 2.07 16.29 1.39
CA TYR A 113 2.73 17.35 2.14
C TYR A 113 2.20 17.49 3.56
N LEU A 114 3.13 17.77 4.48
CA LEU A 114 2.85 18.35 5.77
C LEU A 114 3.22 19.84 5.75
N TYR A 115 2.24 20.69 6.03
CA TYR A 115 2.42 22.12 6.15
C TYR A 115 2.52 22.52 7.62
N VAL A 116 3.53 23.33 7.93
CA VAL A 116 3.79 23.84 9.28
C VAL A 116 3.80 25.36 9.22
N GLY A 117 2.90 25.96 9.99
CA GLY A 117 2.84 27.39 10.23
C GLY A 117 3.79 27.71 11.35
N ALA A 118 4.81 28.51 11.08
CA ALA A 118 5.87 28.82 12.01
C ALA A 118 5.81 30.27 12.49
N LYS A 119 6.62 30.55 13.52
CA LYS A 119 6.85 31.92 14.00
C LYS A 119 7.36 32.84 12.91
N ASP A 120 7.15 34.12 13.12
CA ASP A 120 7.51 35.20 12.21
C ASP A 120 6.80 35.11 10.85
N GLY A 121 5.73 34.32 10.71
CA GLY A 121 4.90 34.30 9.50
C GLY A 121 5.41 33.40 8.37
N ARG A 122 6.20 32.37 8.70
CA ARG A 122 6.73 31.42 7.73
C ARG A 122 5.84 30.20 7.58
N LEU A 123 5.60 29.80 6.33
CA LEU A 123 5.06 28.50 5.98
C LEU A 123 6.22 27.57 5.64
N VAL A 124 6.27 26.40 6.26
CA VAL A 124 7.19 25.32 5.90
C VAL A 124 6.37 24.19 5.29
N SER A 125 6.74 23.70 4.11
CA SER A 125 6.21 22.43 3.59
C SER A 125 7.27 21.35 3.72
N ILE A 126 6.81 20.15 4.06
CA ILE A 126 7.63 18.94 4.17
C ILE A 126 6.97 17.88 3.31
N ARG A 127 7.68 17.37 2.32
CA ARG A 127 7.19 16.25 1.51
C ARG A 127 7.36 14.94 2.29
N LYS A 128 6.27 14.18 2.46
CA LYS A 128 6.22 13.02 3.36
C LYS A 128 7.17 11.90 2.96
N ASP A 129 7.32 11.65 1.65
CA ASP A 129 8.14 10.53 1.15
C ASP A 129 9.62 10.89 1.00
N THR A 130 9.92 12.07 0.45
CA THR A 130 11.31 12.47 0.14
C THR A 130 11.99 13.21 1.28
N HIS A 131 11.22 13.67 2.26
CA HIS A 131 11.65 14.53 3.36
C HIS A 131 12.20 15.89 2.89
N GLU A 132 11.89 16.30 1.66
CA GLU A 132 12.29 17.61 1.13
C GLU A 132 11.50 18.71 1.84
N THR A 133 12.22 19.74 2.29
CA THR A 133 11.63 20.87 3.00
C THR A 133 11.75 22.16 2.20
N SER A 134 10.64 22.87 2.05
CA SER A 134 10.60 24.22 1.49
C SER A 134 10.05 25.20 2.52
N SER A 135 10.44 26.48 2.44
CA SER A 135 9.94 27.50 3.36
C SER A 135 9.73 28.85 2.69
N TRP A 136 8.64 29.52 3.01
CA TRP A 136 8.24 30.80 2.43
C TRP A 136 7.79 31.79 3.51
N GLN A 137 8.14 33.06 3.31
CA GLN A 137 7.76 34.16 4.18
C GLN A 137 6.42 34.75 3.69
N LEU A 138 5.31 34.39 4.35
CA LEU A 138 3.96 34.75 3.91
C LEU A 138 3.37 35.92 4.72
N HIS A 139 3.59 35.89 6.04
CA HIS A 139 3.08 36.88 6.99
C HIS A 139 4.23 37.60 7.70
N LYS A 140 3.93 38.67 8.44
CA LYS A 140 4.89 39.34 9.34
C LYS A 140 4.76 38.87 10.78
N SER A 141 3.71 38.13 11.08
CA SER A 141 3.37 37.60 12.38
C SER A 141 3.13 36.10 12.30
N ASP A 142 3.25 35.43 13.44
CA ASP A 142 3.07 33.98 13.59
C ASP A 142 1.82 33.47 12.90
N ILE A 143 1.96 32.39 12.13
CA ILE A 143 0.84 31.72 11.47
C ILE A 143 0.11 30.87 12.52
N SER A 144 -1.00 31.39 13.03
CA SER A 144 -1.78 30.79 14.11
C SER A 144 -2.60 29.58 13.66
N SER A 145 -3.02 29.54 12.39
CA SER A 145 -3.78 28.43 11.83
C SER A 145 -3.57 28.28 10.32
N LEU A 146 -3.75 27.05 9.86
CA LEU A 146 -3.60 26.65 8.47
C LEU A 146 -4.76 25.74 8.05
N TRP A 147 -5.14 25.85 6.79
CA TRP A 147 -5.99 24.88 6.12
C TRP A 147 -5.50 24.68 4.68
N ALA A 148 -5.59 23.47 4.15
CA ALA A 148 -5.14 23.17 2.79
C ALA A 148 -6.09 22.18 2.12
N ASN A 149 -6.44 22.44 0.87
CA ASN A 149 -7.23 21.54 0.03
C ASN A 149 -6.96 21.85 -1.46
N GLY A 150 -6.59 20.81 -2.20
CA GLY A 150 -6.11 20.89 -3.58
C GLY A 150 -4.90 21.79 -3.68
N ASP A 151 -4.95 22.72 -4.63
CA ASP A 151 -3.90 23.68 -4.91
C ASP A 151 -4.04 24.97 -4.08
N ILE A 152 -4.80 24.94 -2.98
CA ILE A 152 -5.10 26.10 -2.14
C ILE A 152 -4.58 25.87 -0.72
N ILE A 153 -3.85 26.86 -0.21
CA ILE A 153 -3.45 26.96 1.19
C ILE A 153 -4.05 28.24 1.79
N CYS A 154 -4.82 28.08 2.85
CA CYS A 154 -5.41 29.15 3.64
C CYS A 154 -4.58 29.36 4.90
N THR A 155 -4.27 30.61 5.21
CA THR A 155 -3.38 30.99 6.31
C THR A 155 -4.03 32.07 7.17
N CYS A 156 -3.83 31.93 8.47
CA CYS A 156 -4.30 32.86 9.49
C CYS A 156 -3.10 33.28 10.34
N ALA A 157 -2.98 34.57 10.64
CA ALA A 157 -1.89 35.09 11.46
C ALA A 157 -2.37 36.16 12.44
N ASN A 158 -1.74 36.22 13.61
CA ASN A 158 -2.23 37.00 14.76
C ASN A 158 -2.41 38.51 14.52
N LYS A 159 -1.66 39.09 13.57
CA LYS A 159 -1.66 40.55 13.30
C LYS A 159 -1.91 40.89 11.83
N ASP A 160 -2.03 39.88 10.99
CA ASP A 160 -2.24 40.04 9.55
C ASP A 160 -3.61 39.50 9.19
N ARG A 161 -4.10 39.89 8.02
CA ARG A 161 -5.38 39.39 7.51
C ARG A 161 -5.25 37.93 7.05
N PRO A 162 -6.34 37.14 7.11
CA PRO A 162 -6.33 35.80 6.54
C PRO A 162 -6.07 35.89 5.04
N ARG A 163 -5.20 35.01 4.54
CA ARG A 163 -4.78 35.00 3.14
C ARG A 163 -4.91 33.61 2.55
N ILE A 164 -5.20 33.60 1.26
CA ILE A 164 -5.37 32.41 0.45
C ILE A 164 -4.29 32.40 -0.60
N TRP A 165 -3.62 31.27 -0.71
CA TRP A 165 -2.46 31.09 -1.57
C TRP A 165 -2.73 29.95 -2.55
N HIS A 166 -2.36 30.14 -3.80
CA HIS A 166 -2.22 29.05 -4.75
C HIS A 166 -0.87 28.39 -4.54
N TYR A 167 -0.87 27.07 -4.42
CA TYR A 167 0.33 26.26 -4.26
C TYR A 167 0.46 25.28 -5.42
N SER A 168 1.66 25.18 -5.97
CA SER A 168 2.07 24.17 -6.94
C SER A 168 3.43 23.62 -6.50
N ALA A 169 3.71 22.34 -6.77
CA ALA A 169 4.93 21.67 -6.31
C ALA A 169 6.21 22.36 -6.78
N ASP A 170 6.18 22.99 -7.96
CA ASP A 170 7.35 23.60 -8.59
C ASP A 170 7.51 25.09 -8.32
N GLU A 171 6.50 25.74 -7.71
CA GLU A 171 6.43 27.20 -7.59
C GLU A 171 6.18 27.66 -6.14
N PRO A 172 6.75 28.81 -5.72
CA PRO A 172 6.42 29.37 -4.41
C PRO A 172 4.93 29.76 -4.34
N PRO A 173 4.30 29.67 -3.15
CA PRO A 173 2.90 30.06 -2.97
C PRO A 173 2.64 31.47 -3.49
N SER A 174 1.63 31.62 -4.34
CA SER A 174 1.21 32.91 -4.90
C SER A 174 -0.11 33.36 -4.27
N GLU A 175 -0.22 34.64 -3.92
CA GLU A 175 -1.41 35.17 -3.24
C GLU A 175 -2.61 35.19 -4.21
N LEU A 176 -3.68 34.46 -3.87
CA LEU A 176 -4.94 34.44 -4.62
C LEU A 176 -5.92 35.50 -4.11
N ALA A 177 -6.08 35.58 -2.79
CA ALA A 177 -7.02 36.48 -2.16
C ALA A 177 -6.59 36.85 -0.72
N GLU A 178 -6.97 38.06 -0.31
CA GLU A 178 -6.92 38.50 1.08
C GLU A 178 -8.36 38.62 1.59
N LEU A 179 -8.72 37.84 2.61
CA LEU A 179 -10.08 37.84 3.16
C LEU A 179 -10.30 39.09 4.01
N GLU A 180 -11.39 39.81 3.74
CA GLU A 180 -11.69 41.05 4.45
C GLU A 180 -12.10 40.79 5.91
N GLY A 181 -11.38 41.41 6.85
CA GLY A 181 -11.68 41.38 8.28
C GLY A 181 -10.89 42.45 9.03
N LYS A 182 -11.50 43.06 10.06
CA LYS A 182 -10.83 44.03 10.93
C LYS A 182 -10.26 43.39 12.20
N GLU A 183 -10.80 42.24 12.57
CA GLU A 183 -10.47 41.52 13.78
C GLU A 183 -9.30 40.57 13.56
N LYS A 184 -8.68 40.15 14.66
CA LYS A 184 -7.56 39.21 14.60
C LYS A 184 -8.11 37.84 14.29
N CYS A 185 -7.59 37.26 13.22
CA CYS A 185 -7.86 35.88 12.86
C CYS A 185 -7.29 34.96 13.94
N ALA A 186 -8.11 34.07 14.50
CA ALA A 186 -7.69 33.07 15.46
C ALA A 186 -7.44 31.74 14.75
N ILE A 187 -8.44 31.28 14.00
CA ILE A 187 -8.42 29.98 13.33
C ILE A 187 -9.00 30.09 11.91
N ILE A 188 -8.49 29.25 11.01
CA ILE A 188 -8.99 29.10 9.65
C ILE A 188 -9.23 27.63 9.35
N SER A 189 -10.36 27.34 8.72
CA SER A 189 -10.73 26.01 8.25
C SER A 189 -11.53 26.13 6.95
N GLY A 190 -11.81 25.03 6.28
CA GLY A 190 -12.57 25.05 5.03
C GLY A 190 -13.14 23.69 4.66
N SER A 191 -14.06 23.73 3.72
CA SER A 191 -14.76 22.60 3.12
C SER A 191 -14.59 22.62 1.60
N ASN A 192 -15.36 21.81 0.86
CA ASN A 192 -15.32 21.83 -0.59
C ASN A 192 -15.91 23.14 -1.16
N GLU A 193 -16.86 23.74 -0.45
CA GLU A 193 -17.60 24.92 -0.90
C GLU A 193 -17.18 26.21 -0.20
N PHE A 194 -16.71 26.13 1.05
CA PHE A 194 -16.50 27.31 1.88
C PHE A 194 -15.10 27.39 2.52
N VAL A 195 -14.64 28.62 2.76
CA VAL A 195 -13.53 28.94 3.67
C VAL A 195 -14.12 29.67 4.86
N MET A 196 -13.71 29.28 6.07
CA MET A 196 -14.28 29.76 7.32
C MET A 196 -13.17 30.28 8.22
N VAL A 197 -13.36 31.49 8.76
CA VAL A 197 -12.40 32.14 9.66
C VAL A 197 -13.08 32.47 10.96
N GLY A 198 -12.57 31.89 12.04
CA GLY A 198 -12.91 32.26 13.41
C GLY A 198 -12.01 33.38 13.91
N PHE A 199 -12.61 34.40 14.51
CA PHE A 199 -11.91 35.58 15.01
C PHE A 199 -11.71 35.52 16.54
N SER A 200 -10.82 36.37 17.04
CA SER A 200 -10.58 36.53 18.49
C SER A 200 -11.76 37.12 19.27
N THR A 201 -12.81 37.54 18.57
CA THR A 201 -14.04 38.19 19.05
C THR A 201 -15.24 37.23 19.07
N GLY A 202 -15.06 35.97 18.65
CA GLY A 202 -16.12 34.96 18.62
C GLY A 202 -16.89 34.89 17.30
N GLU A 203 -16.81 35.92 16.46
CA GLU A 203 -17.37 35.90 15.12
C GLU A 203 -16.69 34.83 14.26
N ILE A 204 -17.49 34.13 13.45
CA ILE A 204 -17.02 33.22 12.39
C ILE A 204 -17.57 33.70 11.07
N LYS A 205 -16.69 34.09 10.15
CA LYS A 205 -17.10 34.51 8.80
C LYS A 205 -16.88 33.38 7.81
N VAL A 206 -17.79 33.31 6.85
CA VAL A 206 -17.83 32.27 5.82
C VAL A 206 -17.70 32.93 4.45
N TRP A 207 -16.79 32.42 3.64
CA TRP A 207 -16.55 32.83 2.25
C TRP A 207 -16.70 31.65 1.32
N GLU A 208 -17.09 31.91 0.08
CA GLU A 208 -17.07 30.92 -0.99
C GLU A 208 -15.64 30.54 -1.36
N ARG A 209 -15.37 29.27 -1.65
CA ARG A 209 -14.01 28.79 -1.94
C ARG A 209 -13.49 29.20 -3.33
N VAL A 210 -14.37 29.45 -4.30
CA VAL A 210 -13.95 29.72 -5.69
C VAL A 210 -13.66 31.20 -5.92
N GLU A 211 -14.65 32.06 -5.66
CA GLU A 211 -14.52 33.51 -5.88
C GLU A 211 -14.08 34.28 -4.62
N PHE A 212 -14.02 33.62 -3.46
CA PHE A 212 -13.72 34.24 -2.17
C PHE A 212 -14.69 35.38 -1.80
N GLY A 213 -15.92 35.30 -2.32
CA GLY A 213 -17.01 36.17 -1.96
C GLY A 213 -17.48 35.92 -0.54
N PHE A 214 -17.72 36.98 0.23
CA PHE A 214 -18.29 36.87 1.57
C PHE A 214 -19.73 36.34 1.49
N VAL A 215 -20.02 35.27 2.23
CA VAL A 215 -21.32 34.60 2.23
C VAL A 215 -22.13 35.03 3.45
N LYS A 216 -21.61 34.81 4.66
CA LYS A 216 -22.34 35.06 5.91
C LYS A 216 -21.41 35.20 7.12
N ASN A 217 -21.97 35.77 8.19
CA ASN A 217 -21.35 35.85 9.52
C ASN A 217 -22.16 34.96 10.47
N LEU A 218 -21.48 34.07 11.19
CA LEU A 218 -22.03 33.23 12.24
C LEU A 218 -21.51 33.77 13.57
N ASP A 219 -22.42 34.04 14.50
CA ASP A 219 -22.08 34.69 15.76
C ASP A 219 -23.05 34.23 16.85
N LEU A 220 -22.49 33.76 17.98
CA LEU A 220 -23.25 33.44 19.18
C LEU A 220 -23.51 34.66 20.08
N GLY A 221 -22.89 35.80 19.77
CA GLY A 221 -22.89 36.99 20.62
C GLY A 221 -21.96 36.88 21.85
N ILE A 222 -21.01 35.95 21.81
CA ILE A 222 -20.00 35.75 22.86
C ILE A 222 -18.68 36.40 22.41
N ASP A 223 -18.22 37.40 23.16
CA ASP A 223 -16.95 38.12 22.89
C ASP A 223 -15.73 37.37 23.46
N GLU A 224 -15.52 36.15 22.95
CA GLU A 224 -14.45 35.22 23.34
C GLU A 224 -13.80 34.63 22.09
N PRO A 225 -12.52 34.23 22.11
CA PRO A 225 -11.84 33.73 20.91
C PRO A 225 -12.41 32.38 20.44
N VAL A 226 -12.50 32.20 19.13
CA VAL A 226 -12.75 30.88 18.52
C VAL A 226 -11.48 30.04 18.61
N ASN A 227 -11.51 28.94 19.37
CA ASN A 227 -10.34 28.11 19.67
C ASN A 227 -10.13 26.99 18.65
N SER A 228 -11.22 26.36 18.20
CA SER A 228 -11.19 25.25 17.24
C SER A 228 -12.47 25.20 16.42
N ILE A 229 -12.37 24.80 15.16
CA ILE A 229 -13.47 24.66 14.20
C ILE A 229 -13.34 23.31 13.51
N TRP A 230 -14.38 22.49 13.63
CA TRP A 230 -14.63 21.36 12.76
C TRP A 230 -15.80 21.70 11.82
N ASN A 231 -15.75 21.24 10.57
CA ASN A 231 -16.82 21.47 9.61
C ASN A 231 -16.83 20.40 8.53
N ASN A 232 -17.97 20.29 7.86
CA ASN A 232 -18.12 19.67 6.55
C ASN A 232 -18.87 20.65 5.62
N ASN A 233 -19.56 20.15 4.59
CA ASN A 233 -20.35 20.99 3.68
C ASN A 233 -21.72 21.42 4.27
N GLN A 234 -22.13 20.87 5.42
CA GLN A 234 -23.46 21.05 5.99
C GLN A 234 -23.45 21.67 7.39
N TYR A 235 -22.55 21.24 8.26
CA TYR A 235 -22.44 21.61 9.65
C TYR A 235 -21.11 22.30 9.92
N LEU A 236 -21.15 23.25 10.84
CA LEU A 236 -19.97 23.81 11.49
C LEU A 236 -20.11 23.66 12.99
N VAL A 237 -19.09 23.10 13.62
CA VAL A 237 -18.96 22.99 15.06
C VAL A 237 -17.74 23.81 15.49
N ALA A 238 -17.95 24.84 16.32
CA ALA A 238 -16.86 25.65 16.82
C ALA A 238 -16.85 25.70 18.34
N SER A 239 -15.65 25.68 18.91
CA SER A 239 -15.41 25.99 20.32
C SER A 239 -15.08 27.47 20.46
N ILE A 240 -15.81 28.16 21.33
CA ILE A 240 -15.71 29.60 21.58
C ILE A 240 -15.44 29.81 23.07
N GLY A 241 -14.36 30.51 23.37
CA GLY A 241 -13.89 30.67 24.75
C GLY A 241 -13.55 29.34 25.41
N GLU A 242 -13.59 29.32 26.74
CA GLU A 242 -13.17 28.14 27.51
C GLU A 242 -14.21 27.01 27.51
N ARG A 243 -15.51 27.32 27.34
CA ARG A 243 -16.59 26.38 27.73
C ARG A 243 -17.72 26.21 26.72
N ALA A 244 -17.82 27.06 25.71
CA ALA A 244 -18.95 27.02 24.77
C ALA A 244 -18.57 26.28 23.48
N ILE A 245 -19.47 25.41 23.02
CA ILE A 245 -19.46 24.83 21.68
C ILE A 245 -20.74 25.26 20.98
N ALA A 246 -20.64 25.79 19.78
CA ALA A 246 -21.81 26.03 18.94
C ALA A 246 -21.79 25.19 17.67
N VAL A 247 -23.00 24.86 17.25
CA VAL A 247 -23.29 24.08 16.05
C VAL A 247 -24.19 24.91 15.15
N TRP A 248 -23.78 25.08 13.89
CA TRP A 248 -24.54 25.79 12.88
C TRP A 248 -24.77 24.90 11.66
N ASP A 249 -25.89 25.13 10.99
CA ASP A 249 -26.12 24.65 9.63
C ASP A 249 -25.53 25.69 8.66
N LEU A 250 -24.53 25.28 7.87
CA LEU A 250 -23.82 26.12 6.93
C LEU A 250 -24.70 26.55 5.75
N LYS A 251 -25.65 25.72 5.31
CA LYS A 251 -26.54 26.06 4.18
C LYS A 251 -27.49 27.18 4.58
N SER A 252 -28.24 27.00 5.67
CA SER A 252 -29.16 28.03 6.16
C SER A 252 -28.44 29.20 6.85
N GLY A 253 -27.30 28.94 7.50
CA GLY A 253 -26.65 29.88 8.42
C GLY A 253 -27.34 29.96 9.79
N ALA A 254 -28.30 29.08 10.06
CA ALA A 254 -29.01 29.05 11.34
C ALA A 254 -28.17 28.35 12.41
N GLU A 255 -28.26 28.84 13.64
CA GLU A 255 -27.76 28.14 14.81
C GLU A 255 -28.64 26.91 15.07
N VAL A 256 -28.01 25.73 15.08
CA VAL A 256 -28.65 24.47 15.47
C VAL A 256 -28.77 24.41 17.00
N GLY A 257 -27.72 24.83 17.69
CA GLY A 257 -27.71 25.04 19.12
C GLY A 257 -26.30 25.20 19.67
N SER A 258 -26.21 25.36 20.99
CA SER A 258 -24.97 25.48 21.73
C SER A 258 -24.94 24.56 22.94
N ILE A 259 -23.74 24.14 23.31
CA ILE A 259 -23.42 23.27 24.44
C ILE A 259 -22.45 24.05 25.32
N GLU A 260 -22.67 24.01 26.62
CA GLU A 260 -21.78 24.62 27.60
C GLU A 260 -21.27 23.52 28.53
N LEU A 261 -19.96 23.33 28.57
CA LEU A 261 -19.34 22.33 29.45
C LEU A 261 -19.10 22.91 30.86
N GLU A 262 -19.39 22.10 31.88
CA GLU A 262 -19.08 22.44 33.26
C GLU A 262 -17.64 22.01 33.63
N ASP A 263 -16.86 22.99 34.06
CA ASP A 263 -15.55 22.88 34.73
C ASP A 263 -14.46 22.16 33.92
N GLN A 264 -14.47 22.36 32.60
CA GLN A 264 -13.46 21.84 31.67
C GLN A 264 -13.13 22.89 30.61
N ASP A 265 -11.85 23.08 30.32
CA ASP A 265 -11.39 24.03 29.31
C ASP A 265 -11.27 23.36 27.95
N ILE A 266 -12.11 23.77 26.99
CA ILE A 266 -12.14 23.23 25.63
C ILE A 266 -10.97 23.79 24.83
N ARG A 267 -10.19 22.90 24.22
CA ARG A 267 -9.04 23.28 23.38
C ARG A 267 -9.23 22.94 21.91
N PHE A 268 -9.89 21.82 21.63
CA PHE A 268 -10.07 21.34 20.26
C PHE A 268 -11.35 20.55 20.12
N VAL A 269 -11.99 20.65 18.95
CA VAL A 269 -13.17 19.87 18.59
C VAL A 269 -12.95 19.15 17.27
N SER A 270 -13.45 17.92 17.17
CA SER A 270 -13.50 17.14 15.93
C SER A 270 -14.75 16.28 15.95
N ALA A 271 -15.32 15.97 14.79
CA ALA A 271 -16.46 15.04 14.71
C ALA A 271 -16.22 13.90 13.72
N ASP A 272 -17.00 12.83 13.90
CA ASP A 272 -16.88 11.52 13.26
C ASP A 272 -18.21 10.78 13.34
N GLY A 273 -18.98 10.79 12.26
CA GLY A 273 -20.35 10.33 12.23
C GLY A 273 -21.18 10.93 13.37
N GLU A 274 -21.62 10.07 14.28
CA GLU A 274 -22.41 10.39 15.46
C GLU A 274 -21.60 10.98 16.62
N ASN A 275 -20.27 10.83 16.61
CA ASN A 275 -19.39 11.19 17.72
C ASN A 275 -18.83 12.61 17.57
N LEU A 276 -18.96 13.40 18.63
CA LEU A 276 -18.23 14.64 18.84
C LEU A 276 -17.09 14.39 19.83
N TYR A 277 -15.86 14.62 19.37
CA TYR A 277 -14.64 14.57 20.16
C TYR A 277 -14.30 15.97 20.68
N ILE A 278 -14.27 16.12 22.01
CA ILE A 278 -13.95 17.39 22.67
C ILE A 278 -12.68 17.19 23.51
N ALA A 279 -11.59 17.81 23.07
CA ALA A 279 -10.33 17.83 23.79
C ALA A 279 -10.37 18.86 24.92
N THR A 280 -10.22 18.41 26.16
CA THR A 280 -10.19 19.26 27.35
C THR A 280 -8.89 19.06 28.14
N ASP A 281 -8.71 19.88 29.17
CA ASP A 281 -7.63 19.75 30.14
C ASP A 281 -7.75 18.52 31.05
N VAL A 282 -8.97 17.98 31.19
CA VAL A 282 -9.27 16.77 31.99
C VAL A 282 -9.18 15.50 31.15
N GLY A 283 -9.64 15.54 29.89
CA GLY A 283 -9.82 14.35 29.08
C GLY A 283 -10.17 14.63 27.62
N LEU A 284 -10.26 13.56 26.84
CA LEU A 284 -11.01 13.57 25.59
C LEU A 284 -12.43 13.08 25.89
N LEU A 285 -13.39 14.00 25.84
CA LEU A 285 -14.82 13.66 25.92
C LEU A 285 -15.29 13.16 24.55
N VAL A 286 -16.07 12.09 24.56
CA VAL A 286 -16.83 11.63 23.41
C VAL A 286 -18.31 11.86 23.72
N GLU A 287 -18.96 12.70 22.93
CA GLU A 287 -20.36 13.05 23.11
C GLU A 287 -21.20 12.75 21.86
N HIS A 288 -22.48 12.45 22.07
CA HIS A 288 -23.47 12.36 21.01
C HIS A 288 -24.37 13.58 21.05
N LEU A 289 -24.59 14.19 19.89
CA LEU A 289 -25.50 15.31 19.75
C LEU A 289 -26.87 14.81 19.35
N THR A 290 -27.91 15.30 20.03
CA THR A 290 -29.31 14.95 19.75
C THR A 290 -30.12 16.21 19.55
N LEU A 291 -30.90 16.26 18.47
CA LEU A 291 -31.87 17.33 18.22
C LEU A 291 -33.27 16.77 18.48
N GLY A 292 -33.85 17.12 19.63
CA GLY A 292 -35.08 16.48 20.08
C GLY A 292 -34.82 15.01 20.43
N ASP A 293 -35.41 14.08 19.67
CA ASP A 293 -35.23 12.63 19.83
C ASP A 293 -34.35 12.02 18.71
N VAL A 294 -33.79 12.84 17.80
CA VAL A 294 -32.99 12.37 16.66
C VAL A 294 -31.52 12.60 16.95
N LEU A 295 -30.73 11.54 16.81
CA LEU A 295 -29.28 11.61 16.93
C LEU A 295 -28.67 12.24 15.67
N LEU A 296 -27.79 13.22 15.87
CA LEU A 296 -27.16 14.00 14.81
C LEU A 296 -25.92 13.27 14.29
N ASP A 297 -26.02 12.78 13.05
CA ASP A 297 -24.86 12.34 12.28
C ASP A 297 -24.20 13.57 11.65
N LEU A 298 -23.03 13.94 12.17
CA LEU A 298 -22.26 15.09 11.75
C LEU A 298 -21.56 14.85 10.40
N GLU A 299 -21.25 13.61 10.00
CA GLU A 299 -20.63 13.33 8.69
C GLU A 299 -21.63 13.30 7.53
N SER A 300 -22.91 13.11 7.81
CA SER A 300 -23.94 13.05 6.79
C SER A 300 -24.00 14.31 5.92
N GLU A 301 -23.64 14.19 4.65
CA GLU A 301 -23.85 15.26 3.65
C GLU A 301 -25.33 15.43 3.27
N ALA A 302 -26.20 14.50 3.68
CA ALA A 302 -27.63 14.57 3.40
C ALA A 302 -28.31 15.73 4.14
N GLY A 303 -27.72 16.21 5.24
CA GLY A 303 -28.27 17.26 6.10
C GLY A 303 -29.58 16.86 6.77
N MET A 304 -29.72 17.15 8.05
CA MET A 304 -31.06 17.32 8.61
C MET A 304 -31.60 18.67 8.12
N GLU A 305 -32.76 18.68 7.47
CA GLU A 305 -33.50 19.92 7.24
C GLU A 305 -34.00 20.46 8.59
N PHE A 306 -33.21 21.33 9.24
CA PHE A 306 -33.65 22.06 10.42
C PHE A 306 -34.74 23.04 10.00
N GLY A 307 -35.99 22.63 10.20
CA GLY A 307 -37.16 23.39 9.76
C GLY A 307 -38.24 22.56 9.10
N ALA A 308 -37.98 21.29 8.77
CA ALA A 308 -39.07 20.36 8.48
C ALA A 308 -39.70 19.94 9.80
N SER A 309 -40.62 20.77 10.30
CA SER A 309 -41.66 20.32 11.23
C SER A 309 -42.02 18.88 10.89
N LEU A 310 -41.89 17.98 11.86
CA LEU A 310 -42.35 16.57 11.83
C LEU A 310 -43.87 16.44 11.59
N LEU A 311 -44.52 17.53 11.19
CA LEU A 311 -45.77 17.62 10.47
C LEU A 311 -45.57 18.63 9.34
N ARG A 312 -45.19 18.18 8.13
CA ARG A 312 -45.42 18.96 6.91
C ARG A 312 -46.94 19.07 6.76
N THR A 313 -47.53 20.19 7.18
CA THR A 313 -48.98 20.35 7.30
C THR A 313 -49.69 20.62 5.96
N SER A 314 -49.01 20.42 4.84
CA SER A 314 -49.55 20.70 3.51
C SER A 314 -49.15 19.57 2.54
N PRO A 315 -50.12 18.85 1.95
CA PRO A 315 -49.85 17.87 0.90
C PRO A 315 -49.16 18.48 -0.33
N TYR A 316 -49.27 19.80 -0.52
CA TYR A 316 -48.71 20.50 -1.67
C TYR A 316 -47.18 20.58 -1.63
N ASP A 317 -46.60 20.85 -0.46
CA ASP A 317 -45.16 21.04 -0.29
C ASP A 317 -44.42 19.70 -0.51
N VAL A 318 -45.01 18.61 -0.03
CA VAL A 318 -44.52 17.25 -0.29
C VAL A 318 -44.55 16.94 -1.79
N LEU A 319 -45.62 17.28 -2.50
CA LEU A 319 -45.72 17.02 -3.93
C LEU A 319 -44.77 17.88 -4.77
N GLU A 320 -44.47 19.12 -4.35
CA GLU A 320 -43.53 20.01 -5.03
C GLU A 320 -42.09 19.47 -4.96
N ASP A 321 -41.65 19.04 -3.79
CA ASP A 321 -40.32 18.45 -3.60
C ASP A 321 -40.15 17.15 -4.39
N VAL A 322 -41.18 16.31 -4.38
CA VAL A 322 -41.17 15.06 -5.14
C VAL A 322 -41.12 15.36 -6.65
N LEU A 323 -41.79 16.42 -7.12
CA LEU A 323 -41.70 16.89 -8.50
C LEU A 323 -40.32 17.46 -8.85
N SER A 324 -39.66 18.17 -7.93
CA SER A 324 -38.31 18.68 -8.12
C SER A 324 -37.31 17.52 -8.30
N LEU A 325 -37.29 16.58 -7.35
CA LEU A 325 -36.41 15.41 -7.42
C LEU A 325 -36.67 14.54 -8.64
N LYS A 326 -37.93 14.45 -9.07
CA LYS A 326 -38.29 13.79 -10.33
C LYS A 326 -37.68 14.51 -11.53
N GLN A 327 -37.73 15.84 -11.60
CA GLN A 327 -37.13 16.61 -12.69
C GLN A 327 -35.59 16.47 -12.69
N ASP A 328 -34.99 16.44 -11.52
CA ASP A 328 -33.55 16.21 -11.35
C ASP A 328 -33.16 14.81 -11.83
N GLY A 329 -33.88 13.77 -11.41
CA GLY A 329 -33.67 12.40 -11.92
C GLY A 329 -33.83 12.31 -13.44
N GLU A 330 -34.77 13.04 -14.03
CA GLU A 330 -34.95 13.09 -15.48
C GLU A 330 -33.84 13.84 -16.22
N SER A 331 -33.25 14.87 -15.61
CA SER A 331 -32.13 15.61 -16.18
C SER A 331 -30.87 14.73 -16.17
N LEU A 332 -30.61 14.04 -15.07
CA LEU A 332 -29.51 13.08 -14.91
C LEU A 332 -29.61 11.92 -15.90
N LEU A 333 -30.82 11.39 -16.12
CA LEU A 333 -31.05 10.32 -17.11
C LEU A 333 -30.74 10.79 -18.54
N LYS A 334 -31.00 12.06 -18.87
CA LYS A 334 -30.62 12.66 -20.17
C LYS A 334 -29.12 12.92 -20.28
N ALA A 335 -28.47 13.26 -19.16
CA ALA A 335 -27.03 13.46 -19.09
C ALA A 335 -26.23 12.15 -19.18
N GLY A 336 -26.87 11.00 -18.96
CA GLY A 336 -26.22 9.68 -18.98
C GLY A 336 -25.74 9.20 -17.61
N GLU A 337 -26.01 9.97 -16.55
CA GLU A 337 -25.66 9.62 -15.17
C GLU A 337 -26.73 8.71 -14.54
N TYR A 338 -26.75 7.45 -14.96
CA TYR A 338 -27.85 6.53 -14.62
C TYR A 338 -27.91 6.17 -13.13
N HIS A 339 -26.79 6.02 -12.44
CA HIS A 339 -26.76 5.71 -11.01
C HIS A 339 -27.29 6.85 -10.13
N ASN A 340 -26.88 8.09 -10.46
CA ASN A 340 -27.38 9.29 -9.79
C ASN A 340 -28.88 9.48 -10.06
N ALA A 341 -29.34 9.19 -11.29
CA ALA A 341 -30.75 9.23 -11.63
C ALA A 341 -31.59 8.21 -10.82
N VAL A 342 -31.09 6.98 -10.61
CA VAL A 342 -31.72 5.97 -9.76
C VAL A 342 -31.88 6.49 -8.34
N THR A 343 -30.81 7.01 -7.76
CA THR A 343 -30.81 7.56 -6.39
C THR A 343 -31.84 8.68 -6.23
N SER A 344 -31.92 9.61 -7.19
CA SER A 344 -32.90 10.69 -7.17
C SER A 344 -34.34 10.19 -7.24
N PHE A 345 -34.61 9.16 -8.06
CA PHE A 345 -35.95 8.57 -8.13
C PHE A 345 -36.31 7.76 -6.87
N GLU A 346 -35.36 7.09 -6.23
CA GLU A 346 -35.57 6.40 -4.95
C GLU A 346 -35.89 7.38 -3.83
N LYS A 347 -35.13 8.48 -3.71
CA LYS A 347 -35.41 9.56 -2.76
C LYS A 347 -36.81 10.17 -2.99
N SER A 348 -37.19 10.39 -4.24
CA SER A 348 -38.52 10.88 -4.63
C SER A 348 -39.64 9.91 -4.19
N LEU A 349 -39.45 8.61 -4.35
CA LEU A 349 -40.41 7.60 -3.88
C LEU A 349 -40.45 7.50 -2.35
N GLN A 350 -39.30 7.57 -1.69
CA GLN A 350 -39.18 7.52 -0.23
C GLN A 350 -39.96 8.67 0.41
N LEU A 351 -39.86 9.89 -0.14
CA LEU A 351 -40.65 11.04 0.32
C LEU A 351 -42.16 10.83 0.21
N LEU A 352 -42.64 10.14 -0.83
CA LEU A 352 -44.06 9.79 -0.95
C LEU A 352 -44.51 8.75 0.09
N ILE A 353 -43.62 7.84 0.48
CA ILE A 353 -43.89 6.79 1.49
C ILE A 353 -43.94 7.42 2.89
N ASP A 354 -42.91 8.21 3.21
CA ASP A 354 -42.73 8.79 4.54
C ASP A 354 -43.82 9.81 4.88
N ASN A 355 -44.34 10.52 3.86
CA ASN A 355 -45.41 11.51 4.02
C ASN A 355 -46.81 10.99 3.66
N SER A 356 -47.01 9.67 3.65
CA SER A 356 -48.29 9.04 3.28
C SER A 356 -49.49 9.57 4.07
N HIS A 357 -49.32 9.94 5.34
CA HIS A 357 -50.38 10.53 6.17
C HIS A 357 -50.85 11.91 5.70
N ALA A 358 -49.94 12.77 5.23
CA ALA A 358 -50.29 14.09 4.67
C ALA A 358 -50.95 13.93 3.29
N LEU A 359 -50.51 12.95 2.51
CA LEU A 359 -50.99 12.71 1.14
C LEU A 359 -52.37 12.03 1.08
N LEU A 360 -52.97 11.64 2.22
CA LEU A 360 -54.35 11.14 2.28
C LEU A 360 -55.38 12.15 1.76
N GLU A 361 -55.06 13.45 1.77
CA GLU A 361 -55.91 14.51 1.22
C GLU A 361 -55.88 14.58 -0.32
N VAL A 362 -54.86 13.99 -0.97
CA VAL A 362 -54.61 14.01 -2.43
C VAL A 362 -54.22 12.62 -2.98
N PRO A 363 -55.07 11.59 -2.82
CA PRO A 363 -54.72 10.21 -3.13
C PRO A 363 -54.56 9.93 -4.63
N GLU A 364 -55.29 10.65 -5.51
CA GLU A 364 -55.21 10.45 -6.95
C GLU A 364 -53.85 10.93 -7.51
N GLU A 365 -53.38 12.09 -7.04
CA GLU A 365 -52.08 12.66 -7.38
C GLU A 365 -50.94 11.78 -6.86
N GLN A 366 -51.03 11.32 -5.61
CA GLN A 366 -50.05 10.40 -5.02
C GLN A 366 -49.94 9.11 -5.84
N GLU A 367 -51.06 8.47 -6.18
CA GLU A 367 -51.05 7.21 -6.93
C GLU A 367 -50.49 7.41 -8.35
N LYS A 368 -50.88 8.51 -9.01
CA LYS A 368 -50.37 8.84 -10.34
C LYS A 368 -48.86 9.07 -10.32
N LEU A 369 -48.36 9.86 -9.37
CA LEU A 369 -46.94 10.17 -9.28
C LEU A 369 -46.11 8.93 -8.94
N THR A 370 -46.61 8.08 -8.05
CA THR A 370 -45.99 6.81 -7.69
C THR A 370 -45.87 5.88 -8.90
N ARG A 371 -46.93 5.76 -9.72
CA ARG A 371 -46.86 4.96 -10.97
C ARG A 371 -45.86 5.53 -11.98
N GLU A 372 -45.83 6.85 -12.14
CA GLU A 372 -44.87 7.52 -13.04
C GLU A 372 -43.42 7.32 -12.58
N LEU A 373 -43.14 7.51 -11.28
CA LEU A 373 -41.82 7.33 -10.69
C LEU A 373 -41.34 5.89 -10.79
N ASN A 374 -42.17 4.90 -10.47
CA ASN A 374 -41.80 3.48 -10.63
C ASN A 374 -41.44 3.14 -12.08
N THR A 375 -42.15 3.71 -13.06
CA THR A 375 -41.84 3.51 -14.48
C THR A 375 -40.49 4.12 -14.85
N LYS A 376 -40.18 5.32 -14.33
CA LYS A 376 -38.91 6.03 -14.60
C LYS A 376 -37.73 5.38 -13.90
N LEU A 377 -37.91 4.98 -12.64
CA LEU A 377 -36.94 4.22 -11.86
C LEU A 377 -36.60 2.89 -12.56
N GLY A 378 -37.61 2.13 -13.00
CA GLY A 378 -37.38 0.89 -13.77
C GLY A 378 -36.52 1.12 -15.01
N ARG A 379 -36.77 2.19 -15.77
CA ARG A 379 -35.96 2.56 -16.94
C ARG A 379 -34.54 3.00 -16.59
N ALA A 380 -34.37 3.76 -15.51
CA ALA A 380 -33.07 4.19 -15.01
C ALA A 380 -32.23 2.99 -14.55
N LEU A 381 -32.83 2.06 -13.78
CA LEU A 381 -32.20 0.83 -13.33
C LEU A 381 -31.74 -0.05 -14.50
N LEU A 382 -32.60 -0.24 -15.50
CA LEU A 382 -32.25 -1.01 -16.70
C LEU A 382 -31.06 -0.38 -17.44
N ARG A 383 -31.04 0.94 -17.64
CA ARG A 383 -29.91 1.61 -18.30
C ARG A 383 -28.63 1.54 -17.48
N SER A 384 -28.72 1.74 -16.16
CA SER A 384 -27.57 1.64 -15.27
C SER A 384 -26.94 0.26 -15.36
N LYS A 385 -27.74 -0.81 -15.30
CA LYS A 385 -27.25 -2.19 -15.40
C LYS A 385 -26.70 -2.52 -16.79
N ILE A 386 -27.28 -2.00 -17.87
CA ILE A 386 -26.73 -2.19 -19.22
C ILE A 386 -25.31 -1.62 -19.31
N VAL A 387 -25.08 -0.39 -18.82
CA VAL A 387 -23.75 0.24 -18.83
C VAL A 387 -22.78 -0.56 -17.96
N GLU A 388 -23.18 -0.95 -16.76
CA GLU A 388 -22.36 -1.77 -15.87
C GLU A 388 -21.91 -3.08 -16.53
N LEU A 389 -22.81 -3.80 -17.22
CA LEU A 389 -22.43 -5.03 -17.93
C LEU A 389 -21.50 -4.77 -19.11
N GLN A 390 -21.67 -3.65 -19.83
CA GLN A 390 -20.79 -3.28 -20.94
C GLN A 390 -19.38 -2.98 -20.43
N ASP A 391 -19.25 -2.21 -19.35
CA ASP A 391 -17.96 -1.89 -18.73
C ASP A 391 -17.25 -3.17 -18.23
N ILE A 392 -18.00 -4.12 -17.66
CA ILE A 392 -17.45 -5.42 -17.28
C ILE A 392 -17.02 -6.20 -18.53
N ASN A 393 -17.81 -6.22 -19.60
CA ASN A 393 -17.47 -6.95 -20.83
C ASN A 393 -16.17 -6.44 -21.45
N GLU A 394 -16.00 -5.11 -21.54
CA GLU A 394 -14.78 -4.50 -22.08
C GLU A 394 -13.55 -4.92 -21.28
N ARG A 395 -13.65 -5.03 -19.95
CA ARG A 395 -12.55 -5.52 -19.11
C ARG A 395 -12.25 -7.00 -19.33
N ILE A 396 -13.27 -7.84 -19.52
CA ILE A 396 -13.10 -9.27 -19.81
C ILE A 396 -12.46 -9.47 -21.18
N GLU A 397 -12.89 -8.72 -22.19
CA GLU A 397 -12.30 -8.71 -23.52
C GLU A 397 -10.82 -8.31 -23.46
N GLN A 398 -10.48 -7.23 -22.75
CA GLN A 398 -9.09 -6.81 -22.55
C GLN A 398 -8.22 -7.92 -21.93
N ILE A 399 -8.72 -8.60 -20.90
CA ILE A 399 -8.01 -9.71 -20.27
C ILE A 399 -7.85 -10.88 -21.23
N SER A 400 -8.89 -11.22 -21.99
CA SER A 400 -8.83 -12.25 -23.02
C SER A 400 -7.78 -11.92 -24.08
N ASP A 401 -7.74 -10.67 -24.55
CA ASP A 401 -6.77 -10.19 -25.55
C ASP A 401 -5.34 -10.18 -25.00
N GLU A 402 -5.14 -9.82 -23.73
CA GLU A 402 -3.82 -9.91 -23.07
C GLU A 402 -3.31 -11.34 -23.01
N PHE A 403 -4.18 -12.29 -22.65
CA PHE A 403 -3.82 -13.71 -22.66
C PHE A 403 -3.49 -14.20 -24.07
N GLU A 404 -4.24 -13.80 -25.10
CA GLU A 404 -3.93 -14.18 -26.48
C GLU A 404 -2.59 -13.60 -26.96
N MET A 405 -2.29 -12.34 -26.62
CA MET A 405 -1.13 -11.63 -27.15
C MET A 405 0.18 -11.92 -26.40
N ARG A 406 0.12 -12.16 -25.09
CA ARG A 406 1.31 -12.27 -24.22
C ARG A 406 1.39 -13.59 -23.44
N GLY A 407 0.32 -14.39 -23.44
CA GLY A 407 0.24 -15.60 -22.62
C GLY A 407 0.27 -15.34 -21.11
N ARG A 408 0.18 -14.07 -20.69
CA ARG A 408 0.22 -13.61 -19.30
C ARG A 408 -0.66 -12.37 -19.15
N THR A 409 -1.20 -12.19 -17.95
CA THR A 409 -1.85 -10.95 -17.52
C THR A 409 -1.07 -10.31 -16.38
N ASP A 410 -1.05 -8.97 -16.36
CA ASP A 410 -0.46 -8.18 -15.27
C ASP A 410 -1.39 -8.09 -14.05
N THR A 411 -2.65 -8.53 -14.21
CA THR A 411 -3.65 -8.55 -13.13
C THR A 411 -3.37 -9.69 -12.15
N GLU A 412 -3.49 -9.39 -10.85
CA GLU A 412 -3.27 -10.41 -9.82
C GLU A 412 -4.36 -11.49 -9.88
N GLU A 413 -4.00 -12.72 -9.53
CA GLU A 413 -4.94 -13.85 -9.54
C GLU A 413 -6.19 -13.61 -8.68
N LYS A 414 -6.03 -12.91 -7.55
CA LYS A 414 -7.14 -12.53 -6.68
C LYS A 414 -8.09 -11.51 -7.33
N GLU A 415 -7.55 -10.60 -8.12
CA GLU A 415 -8.32 -9.60 -8.84
C GLU A 415 -9.09 -10.23 -10.00
N LEU A 416 -8.46 -11.17 -10.71
CA LEU A 416 -9.12 -11.96 -11.74
C LEU A 416 -10.30 -12.78 -11.18
N GLU A 417 -10.11 -13.45 -10.03
CA GLU A 417 -11.20 -14.17 -9.35
C GLU A 417 -12.30 -13.24 -8.81
N LYS A 418 -11.94 -12.00 -8.45
CA LYS A 418 -12.92 -10.98 -8.05
C LYS A 418 -13.76 -10.57 -9.27
N LEU A 419 -13.12 -10.26 -10.39
CA LEU A 419 -13.80 -9.89 -11.64
C LEU A 419 -14.74 -11.00 -12.13
N TRP A 420 -14.32 -12.27 -12.07
CA TRP A 420 -15.19 -13.40 -12.43
C TRP A 420 -16.44 -13.53 -11.55
N ARG A 421 -16.31 -13.22 -10.26
CA ARG A 421 -17.44 -13.24 -9.32
C ARG A 421 -18.35 -12.05 -9.54
N GLU A 422 -17.79 -10.87 -9.77
CA GLU A 422 -18.52 -9.65 -10.08
C GLU A 422 -19.33 -9.82 -11.37
N ALA A 423 -18.71 -10.28 -12.45
CA ALA A 423 -19.39 -10.56 -13.72
C ALA A 423 -20.53 -11.58 -13.56
N ALA A 424 -20.29 -12.69 -12.86
CA ALA A 424 -21.31 -13.71 -12.63
C ALA A 424 -22.49 -13.20 -11.79
N SER A 425 -22.22 -12.37 -10.76
CA SER A 425 -23.27 -11.75 -9.96
C SER A 425 -24.07 -10.75 -10.79
N ALA A 426 -23.38 -9.90 -11.55
CA ALA A 426 -24.00 -8.87 -12.39
C ALA A 426 -24.90 -9.47 -13.46
N VAL A 427 -24.49 -10.57 -14.12
CA VAL A 427 -25.34 -11.33 -15.07
C VAL A 427 -26.61 -11.85 -14.38
N LYS A 428 -26.47 -12.45 -13.19
CA LYS A 428 -27.60 -13.01 -12.45
C LYS A 428 -28.58 -11.94 -12.00
N GLU A 429 -28.08 -10.84 -11.43
CA GLU A 429 -28.89 -9.69 -11.03
C GLU A 429 -29.62 -9.06 -12.22
N SER A 430 -28.92 -8.93 -13.35
CA SER A 430 -29.47 -8.36 -14.58
C SER A 430 -30.58 -9.20 -15.18
N ARG A 431 -30.47 -10.55 -15.12
CA ARG A 431 -31.56 -11.46 -15.52
C ARG A 431 -32.81 -11.28 -14.66
N VAL A 432 -32.65 -11.21 -13.34
CA VAL A 432 -33.78 -11.00 -12.41
C VAL A 432 -34.44 -9.64 -12.68
N LEU A 433 -33.65 -8.60 -12.92
CA LEU A 433 -34.18 -7.28 -13.24
C LEU A 433 -34.90 -7.25 -14.59
N ALA A 434 -34.35 -7.90 -15.61
CA ALA A 434 -34.96 -8.01 -16.93
C ALA A 434 -36.31 -8.75 -16.87
N GLU A 435 -36.39 -9.84 -16.11
CA GLU A 435 -37.65 -10.56 -15.87
C GLU A 435 -38.68 -9.70 -15.13
N ALA A 436 -38.25 -8.97 -14.09
CA ALA A 436 -39.11 -8.07 -13.33
C ALA A 436 -39.66 -6.91 -14.18
N GLN A 437 -38.91 -6.47 -15.20
CA GLN A 437 -39.26 -5.35 -16.08
C GLN A 437 -39.58 -5.79 -17.52
N ALA A 438 -40.10 -7.01 -17.71
CA ALA A 438 -40.35 -7.60 -19.03
C ALA A 438 -41.28 -6.79 -19.96
N GLY A 439 -41.98 -5.79 -19.43
CA GLY A 439 -42.80 -4.85 -20.21
C GLY A 439 -42.01 -3.77 -20.95
N ASP A 440 -40.72 -3.59 -20.67
CA ASP A 440 -39.86 -2.57 -21.31
C ASP A 440 -38.94 -3.20 -22.37
N MET A 441 -38.76 -2.52 -23.51
CA MET A 441 -37.82 -2.95 -24.56
C MET A 441 -36.37 -3.06 -24.05
N LEU A 442 -35.99 -2.21 -23.08
CA LEU A 442 -34.65 -2.23 -22.48
C LEU A 442 -34.37 -3.52 -21.69
N SER A 443 -35.40 -4.21 -21.19
CA SER A 443 -35.22 -5.50 -20.52
C SER A 443 -34.65 -6.56 -21.47
N TYR A 444 -35.11 -6.58 -22.73
CA TYR A 444 -34.58 -7.50 -23.74
C TYR A 444 -33.16 -7.15 -24.17
N GLN A 445 -32.82 -5.85 -24.21
CA GLN A 445 -31.44 -5.42 -24.45
C GLN A 445 -30.54 -5.87 -23.29
N LEU A 446 -30.98 -5.71 -22.05
CA LEU A 446 -30.24 -6.15 -20.86
C LEU A 446 -30.02 -7.67 -20.88
N SER A 447 -31.04 -8.47 -21.24
CA SER A 447 -30.88 -9.92 -21.39
C SER A 447 -29.85 -10.27 -22.47
N TYR A 448 -29.87 -9.60 -23.61
CA TYR A 448 -28.91 -9.84 -24.68
C TYR A 448 -27.47 -9.53 -24.25
N VAL A 449 -27.24 -8.40 -23.58
CA VAL A 449 -25.91 -8.02 -23.07
C VAL A 449 -25.46 -9.00 -22.00
N ALA A 450 -26.35 -9.43 -21.10
CA ALA A 450 -26.04 -10.42 -20.08
C ALA A 450 -25.66 -11.79 -20.68
N ASP A 451 -26.36 -12.23 -21.73
CA ASP A 451 -26.05 -13.48 -22.44
C ASP A 451 -24.72 -13.39 -23.20
N SER A 452 -24.41 -12.24 -23.81
CA SER A 452 -23.11 -11.98 -24.46
C SER A 452 -21.98 -12.07 -23.43
N LEU A 453 -22.11 -11.34 -22.32
CA LEU A 453 -21.12 -11.32 -21.24
C LEU A 453 -20.90 -12.71 -20.63
N GLU A 454 -21.96 -13.52 -20.49
CA GLU A 454 -21.83 -14.90 -20.01
C GLU A 454 -21.01 -15.78 -20.97
N SER A 455 -21.20 -15.59 -22.29
CA SER A 455 -20.40 -16.27 -23.32
C SER A 455 -18.94 -15.85 -23.24
N ASP A 456 -18.68 -14.53 -23.24
CA ASP A 456 -17.32 -13.97 -23.25
C ASP A 456 -16.57 -14.35 -21.95
N LEU A 457 -17.27 -14.35 -20.82
CA LEU A 457 -16.75 -14.82 -19.53
C LEU A 457 -16.36 -16.29 -19.55
N GLN A 458 -17.14 -17.15 -20.22
CA GLN A 458 -16.85 -18.58 -20.32
C GLN A 458 -15.63 -18.81 -21.22
N ASP A 459 -15.56 -18.13 -22.36
CA ASP A 459 -14.44 -18.23 -23.29
C ASP A 459 -13.13 -17.75 -22.64
N ALA A 460 -13.17 -16.62 -21.92
CA ALA A 460 -12.02 -16.11 -21.19
C ALA A 460 -11.54 -17.09 -20.10
N LYS A 461 -12.44 -17.69 -19.33
CA LYS A 461 -12.10 -18.70 -18.31
C LYS A 461 -11.43 -19.93 -18.90
N GLU A 462 -11.93 -20.43 -20.02
CA GLU A 462 -11.35 -21.57 -20.72
C GLU A 462 -9.94 -21.27 -21.18
N LYS A 463 -9.68 -20.07 -21.73
CA LYS A 463 -8.34 -19.63 -22.10
C LYS A 463 -7.41 -19.61 -20.88
N VAL A 464 -7.79 -18.97 -19.78
CA VAL A 464 -6.97 -18.91 -18.56
C VAL A 464 -6.63 -20.30 -18.03
N GLU A 465 -7.60 -21.23 -18.04
CA GLU A 465 -7.36 -22.60 -17.59
C GLU A 465 -6.36 -23.34 -18.50
N GLN A 466 -6.42 -23.13 -19.81
CA GLN A 466 -5.43 -23.67 -20.75
C GLN A 466 -4.02 -23.13 -20.47
N TYR A 467 -3.85 -21.82 -20.29
CA TYR A 467 -2.56 -21.21 -19.93
C TYR A 467 -2.01 -21.76 -18.61
N ARG A 468 -2.85 -21.85 -17.57
CA ARG A 468 -2.47 -22.45 -16.28
C ARG A 468 -1.97 -23.88 -16.41
N ASN A 469 -2.62 -24.67 -17.28
CA ASN A 469 -2.21 -26.04 -17.52
C ASN A 469 -0.87 -26.12 -18.27
N LYS A 470 -0.59 -25.21 -19.22
CA LYS A 470 0.72 -25.09 -19.87
C LYS A 470 1.83 -24.79 -18.84
N ILE A 471 1.64 -23.78 -17.98
CA ILE A 471 2.61 -23.41 -16.93
C ILE A 471 2.87 -24.58 -15.97
N LYS A 472 1.81 -25.24 -15.49
CA LYS A 472 1.94 -26.40 -14.58
C LYS A 472 2.76 -27.53 -15.20
N GLN A 473 2.61 -27.81 -16.49
CA GLN A 473 3.40 -28.83 -17.18
C GLN A 473 4.88 -28.48 -17.24
N VAL A 474 5.21 -27.21 -17.52
CA VAL A 474 6.59 -26.74 -17.58
C VAL A 474 7.25 -26.73 -16.20
N VAL A 475 6.56 -26.23 -15.18
CA VAL A 475 7.06 -26.26 -13.79
C VAL A 475 7.25 -27.69 -13.29
N ALA A 476 6.35 -28.62 -13.63
CA ALA A 476 6.52 -30.02 -13.27
C ALA A 476 7.75 -30.65 -13.95
N LEU A 477 8.02 -30.30 -15.22
CA LEU A 477 9.19 -30.75 -15.95
C LEU A 477 10.49 -30.23 -15.31
N THR A 478 10.58 -28.92 -15.03
CA THR A 478 11.76 -28.31 -14.41
C THR A 478 12.01 -28.87 -13.02
N GLN A 479 10.97 -29.02 -12.20
CA GLN A 479 11.08 -29.66 -10.88
C GLN A 479 11.53 -31.12 -10.96
N SER A 480 11.02 -31.88 -11.94
CA SER A 480 11.44 -33.27 -12.16
C SER A 480 12.94 -33.33 -12.46
N ILE A 481 13.43 -32.52 -13.40
CA ILE A 481 14.85 -32.44 -13.77
C ILE A 481 15.70 -32.02 -12.57
N MET A 482 15.25 -31.02 -11.79
CA MET A 482 15.95 -30.58 -10.58
C MET A 482 15.98 -31.67 -9.49
N SER A 483 14.94 -32.49 -9.38
CA SER A 483 14.92 -33.60 -8.44
C SER A 483 15.92 -34.70 -8.83
N GLU A 484 16.02 -35.01 -10.13
CA GLU A 484 17.01 -35.92 -10.69
C GLU A 484 18.44 -35.38 -10.49
N TRP A 485 18.65 -34.07 -10.67
CA TRP A 485 19.92 -33.41 -10.39
C TRP A 485 20.33 -33.53 -8.91
N ARG A 486 19.44 -33.19 -7.98
CA ARG A 486 19.69 -33.33 -6.53
C ARG A 486 19.97 -34.78 -6.13
N TRP A 487 19.34 -35.74 -6.81
CA TRP A 487 19.60 -37.15 -6.61
C TRP A 487 21.01 -37.55 -7.09
N MET A 488 21.47 -37.02 -8.22
CA MET A 488 22.82 -37.21 -8.75
C MET A 488 23.90 -36.61 -7.84
N GLU A 489 23.66 -35.47 -7.22
CA GLU A 489 24.59 -34.81 -6.30
C GLU A 489 24.86 -35.63 -5.03
N ARG A 490 23.82 -36.30 -4.50
CA ARG A 490 23.88 -37.07 -3.24
C ARG A 490 24.62 -38.42 -3.37
N ARG A 491 24.85 -38.91 -4.58
CA ARG A 491 25.61 -40.16 -4.84
C ARG A 491 27.05 -39.85 -5.26
N ARG A 492 27.94 -40.84 -5.07
CA ARG A 492 29.33 -40.82 -5.58
C ARG A 492 29.36 -41.01 -7.11
N THR A 493 28.83 -40.04 -7.84
CA THR A 493 28.87 -39.95 -9.31
C THR A 493 30.10 -39.15 -9.74
N THR A 494 30.67 -39.46 -10.92
CA THR A 494 31.82 -38.72 -11.44
C THR A 494 31.40 -37.39 -12.04
N LEU A 495 32.32 -36.42 -12.10
CA LEU A 495 32.05 -35.12 -12.73
C LEU A 495 31.66 -35.25 -14.21
N ALA A 496 32.25 -36.20 -14.94
CA ALA A 496 31.86 -36.50 -16.32
C ALA A 496 30.42 -37.01 -16.46
N GLN A 497 29.96 -37.87 -15.53
CA GLN A 497 28.57 -38.36 -15.51
C GLN A 497 27.57 -37.22 -15.20
N ARG A 498 27.95 -36.29 -14.31
CA ARG A 498 27.13 -35.11 -13.99
C ARG A 498 27.03 -34.15 -15.18
N LYS A 499 28.13 -33.95 -15.92
CA LYS A 499 28.15 -33.15 -17.15
C LYS A 499 27.21 -33.72 -18.22
N ALA A 500 27.31 -35.02 -18.50
CA ALA A 500 26.45 -35.69 -19.49
C ALA A 500 24.96 -35.67 -19.11
N PHE A 501 24.65 -35.73 -17.81
CA PHE A 501 23.27 -35.56 -17.34
C PHE A 501 22.74 -34.15 -17.62
N LEU A 502 23.53 -33.11 -17.32
CA LEU A 502 23.14 -31.72 -17.57
C LEU A 502 22.95 -31.42 -19.06
N GLU A 503 23.76 -32.02 -19.93
CA GLU A 503 23.57 -31.95 -21.39
C GLU A 503 22.21 -32.51 -21.81
N ASN A 504 21.86 -33.72 -21.34
CA ASN A 504 20.56 -34.34 -21.64
C ASN A 504 19.39 -33.53 -21.04
N ALA A 505 19.55 -33.02 -19.82
CA ALA A 505 18.54 -32.17 -19.18
C ALA A 505 18.29 -30.90 -20.01
N ARG A 506 19.35 -30.26 -20.50
CA ARG A 506 19.26 -29.08 -21.37
C ARG A 506 18.57 -29.41 -22.69
N ASP A 507 18.96 -30.48 -23.37
CA ASP A 507 18.35 -30.89 -24.64
C ASP A 507 16.83 -31.15 -24.49
N ARG A 508 16.40 -31.70 -23.34
CA ARG A 508 14.96 -31.89 -23.05
C ARG A 508 14.23 -30.58 -22.86
N LEU A 509 14.85 -29.60 -22.18
CA LEU A 509 14.27 -28.27 -21.97
C LEU A 509 14.24 -27.46 -23.28
N GLU A 510 15.31 -27.50 -24.08
CA GLU A 510 15.39 -26.88 -25.40
C GLU A 510 14.34 -27.44 -26.35
N LYS A 511 14.17 -28.77 -26.40
CA LYS A 511 13.10 -29.39 -27.19
C LYS A 511 11.72 -28.94 -26.73
N ARG A 512 11.49 -28.79 -25.43
CA ARG A 512 10.21 -28.30 -24.92
C ARG A 512 10.00 -26.83 -25.28
N LEU A 513 11.05 -26.01 -25.29
CA LEU A 513 11.01 -24.61 -25.69
C LEU A 513 10.66 -24.45 -27.19
N GLU A 514 11.11 -25.36 -28.05
CA GLU A 514 10.75 -25.38 -29.47
C GLU A 514 9.26 -25.73 -29.73
N GLU A 515 8.61 -26.43 -28.80
CA GLU A 515 7.20 -26.83 -28.91
C GLU A 515 6.22 -25.77 -28.36
N VAL A 516 6.73 -24.72 -27.69
CA VAL A 516 5.92 -23.67 -27.07
C VAL A 516 5.69 -22.54 -28.09
N ASP A 517 4.45 -22.05 -28.16
CA ASP A 517 4.07 -20.95 -29.06
C ASP A 517 4.90 -19.69 -28.75
N GLU A 518 5.23 -18.89 -29.77
CA GLU A 518 6.05 -17.66 -29.59
C GLU A 518 5.37 -16.62 -28.69
N GLU A 519 4.04 -16.68 -28.57
CA GLU A 519 3.20 -15.77 -27.79
C GLU A 519 3.15 -16.12 -26.28
N ASP A 520 3.60 -17.33 -25.88
CA ASP A 520 3.61 -17.78 -24.47
C ASP A 520 4.87 -17.29 -23.71
N GLU A 521 5.03 -15.96 -23.55
CA GLU A 521 6.27 -15.34 -23.04
C GLU A 521 6.71 -15.86 -21.66
N GLU A 522 5.78 -15.99 -20.70
CA GLU A 522 6.07 -16.48 -19.34
C GLU A 522 6.54 -17.95 -19.34
N VAL A 523 5.95 -18.79 -20.19
CA VAL A 523 6.33 -20.21 -20.29
C VAL A 523 7.74 -20.34 -20.87
N ARG A 524 8.09 -19.48 -21.83
CA ARG A 524 9.42 -19.42 -22.42
C ARG A 524 10.45 -18.92 -21.42
N GLU A 525 10.16 -17.87 -20.67
CA GLU A 525 11.05 -17.32 -19.63
C GLU A 525 11.44 -18.40 -18.59
N ILE A 526 10.47 -19.15 -18.08
CA ILE A 526 10.72 -20.25 -17.12
C ILE A 526 11.65 -21.34 -17.71
N LEU A 527 11.47 -21.66 -18.99
CA LEU A 527 12.30 -22.65 -19.68
C LEU A 527 13.71 -22.11 -19.95
N GLU A 528 13.84 -20.86 -20.39
CA GLU A 528 15.11 -20.18 -20.66
C GLU A 528 15.95 -20.04 -19.38
N ASP A 529 15.34 -19.62 -18.26
CA ASP A 529 15.98 -19.55 -16.95
C ASP A 529 16.53 -20.90 -16.49
N ALA A 530 15.73 -21.96 -16.62
CA ALA A 530 16.14 -23.32 -16.27
C ALA A 530 17.30 -23.81 -17.16
N ILE A 531 17.27 -23.50 -18.45
CA ILE A 531 18.36 -23.80 -19.40
C ILE A 531 19.64 -23.07 -18.99
N GLU A 532 19.56 -21.79 -18.64
CA GLU A 532 20.71 -20.98 -18.23
C GLU A 532 21.33 -21.50 -16.92
N GLU A 533 20.52 -21.84 -15.92
CA GLU A 533 21.00 -22.42 -14.66
C GLU A 533 21.78 -23.72 -14.90
N HIS A 534 21.21 -24.65 -15.69
CA HIS A 534 21.87 -25.90 -16.02
C HIS A 534 23.15 -25.71 -16.82
N LYS A 535 23.17 -24.75 -17.77
CA LYS A 535 24.37 -24.40 -18.55
C LYS A 535 25.48 -23.86 -17.65
N ARG A 536 25.16 -22.97 -16.71
CA ARG A 536 26.13 -22.41 -15.76
C ARG A 536 26.81 -23.50 -14.94
N ILE A 537 26.05 -24.47 -14.44
CA ILE A 537 26.60 -25.59 -13.67
C ILE A 537 27.47 -26.48 -14.57
N GLN A 538 27.03 -26.75 -15.80
CA GLN A 538 27.81 -27.52 -16.78
C GLN A 538 29.16 -26.87 -17.09
N ASP A 539 29.21 -25.55 -17.25
CA ASP A 539 30.44 -24.80 -17.51
C ASP A 539 31.39 -24.80 -16.31
N GLN A 540 30.86 -24.75 -15.08
CA GLN A 540 31.65 -24.89 -13.86
C GLN A 540 32.30 -26.27 -13.78
N ILE A 541 31.52 -27.33 -14.03
CA ILE A 541 32.05 -28.70 -14.03
C ILE A 541 33.11 -28.87 -15.11
N SER A 542 32.91 -28.30 -16.30
CA SER A 542 33.88 -28.37 -17.40
C SER A 542 35.21 -27.70 -17.03
N ARG A 543 35.16 -26.51 -16.43
CA ARG A 543 36.36 -25.81 -15.93
C ARG A 543 37.12 -26.59 -14.86
N ILE A 544 36.40 -27.27 -13.95
CA ILE A 544 37.03 -28.09 -12.90
C ILE A 544 37.74 -29.29 -13.52
N ILE A 545 37.14 -29.94 -14.53
CA ILE A 545 37.76 -31.06 -15.24
C ILE A 545 39.04 -30.58 -15.95
N GLU A 546 38.96 -29.48 -16.71
CA GLU A 546 40.11 -28.91 -17.43
C GLU A 546 41.24 -28.46 -16.49
N ALA A 547 40.92 -27.85 -15.35
CA ALA A 547 41.92 -27.45 -14.35
C ALA A 547 42.55 -28.64 -13.63
N SER A 548 41.82 -29.75 -13.47
CA SER A 548 42.38 -30.98 -12.89
C SER A 548 43.33 -31.71 -13.84
N GLU A 549 43.18 -31.51 -15.15
CA GLU A 549 44.06 -32.08 -16.18
C GLU A 549 45.30 -31.21 -16.42
N ASN A 550 45.21 -29.90 -16.15
CA ASN A 550 46.29 -28.91 -16.34
C ASN A 550 46.81 -28.35 -15.01
N GLY A 551 47.28 -29.20 -14.10
CA GLY A 551 48.08 -28.72 -12.97
C GLY A 551 49.43 -28.21 -13.46
N GLU A 552 49.64 -26.89 -13.48
CA GLU A 552 50.92 -26.26 -13.80
C GLU A 552 52.00 -26.72 -12.78
N GLU A 553 53.03 -27.42 -13.26
CA GLU A 553 54.22 -27.74 -12.48
C GLU A 553 55.05 -26.45 -12.28
N GLU A 554 55.29 -26.03 -11.03
CA GLU A 554 56.18 -24.91 -10.73
C GLU A 554 57.61 -25.27 -11.14
N GLU A 555 58.10 -24.74 -12.28
CA GLU A 555 59.49 -24.90 -12.72
C GLU A 555 60.44 -24.21 -11.72
N ILE A 556 61.40 -24.97 -11.17
CA ILE A 556 62.46 -24.42 -10.33
C ILE A 556 63.42 -23.60 -11.21
N THR A 557 63.26 -22.28 -11.19
CA THR A 557 64.01 -21.35 -12.04
C THR A 557 65.43 -21.04 -11.53
N ASP A 558 65.68 -21.17 -10.23
CA ASP A 558 67.00 -20.92 -9.64
C ASP A 558 67.89 -22.17 -9.66
N ARG A 559 69.11 -22.02 -10.19
CA ARG A 559 70.03 -23.14 -10.42
C ARG A 559 70.57 -23.72 -9.10
N ASP A 560 70.80 -22.88 -8.09
CA ASP A 560 71.30 -23.33 -6.79
C ASP A 560 70.20 -24.02 -5.98
N GLU A 561 68.95 -23.56 -6.10
CA GLU A 561 67.77 -24.20 -5.52
C GLU A 561 67.48 -25.55 -6.19
N ALA A 562 67.57 -25.62 -7.53
CA ALA A 562 67.44 -26.85 -8.30
C ALA A 562 68.49 -27.90 -7.89
N LEU A 563 69.76 -27.49 -7.75
CA LEU A 563 70.83 -28.39 -7.33
C LEU A 563 70.64 -28.84 -5.88
N GLY A 564 70.21 -27.95 -4.99
CA GLY A 564 69.89 -28.28 -3.59
C GLY A 564 68.72 -29.27 -3.46
N ALA A 565 67.67 -29.11 -4.28
CA ALA A 565 66.52 -30.01 -4.31
C ALA A 565 66.91 -31.40 -4.84
N VAL A 566 67.67 -31.46 -5.94
CA VAL A 566 68.14 -32.72 -6.54
C VAL A 566 69.09 -33.47 -5.60
N ASP A 567 70.08 -32.79 -5.00
CA ASP A 567 71.01 -33.40 -4.04
C ASP A 567 70.30 -33.83 -2.74
N GLY A 568 69.32 -33.04 -2.29
CA GLY A 568 68.44 -33.38 -1.17
C GLY A 568 67.67 -34.67 -1.43
N LEU A 569 67.07 -34.82 -2.62
CA LEU A 569 66.38 -36.04 -3.02
C LEU A 569 67.34 -37.22 -3.04
N LEU A 570 68.46 -37.13 -3.76
CA LEU A 570 69.46 -38.20 -3.86
C LEU A 570 69.97 -38.69 -2.49
N LYS A 571 70.11 -37.80 -1.51
CA LYS A 571 70.52 -38.17 -0.14
C LYS A 571 69.43 -38.93 0.64
N VAL A 572 68.17 -38.65 0.38
CA VAL A 572 67.03 -39.26 1.09
C VAL A 572 66.59 -40.57 0.45
N MET A 573 66.82 -40.75 -0.86
CA MET A 573 66.39 -41.92 -1.63
C MET A 573 66.83 -43.28 -1.06
N PRO A 574 68.08 -43.49 -0.59
CA PRO A 574 68.48 -44.79 -0.02
C PRO A 574 67.65 -45.17 1.22
N LYS A 575 67.31 -44.18 2.05
CA LYS A 575 66.46 -44.38 3.23
C LYS A 575 65.02 -44.68 2.81
N LYS A 576 64.48 -43.90 1.86
CA LYS A 576 63.11 -44.09 1.35
C LYS A 576 62.91 -45.45 0.68
N ARG A 577 63.91 -45.95 -0.05
CA ARG A 577 63.88 -47.30 -0.63
C ARG A 577 63.85 -48.39 0.45
N SER A 578 64.63 -48.22 1.52
CA SER A 578 64.60 -49.16 2.66
C SER A 578 63.26 -49.13 3.41
N GLU A 579 62.64 -47.96 3.53
CA GLU A 579 61.30 -47.80 4.10
C GLU A 579 60.25 -48.50 3.21
N LEU A 580 60.36 -48.37 1.88
CA LEU A 580 59.46 -49.01 0.91
C LEU A 580 59.47 -50.55 1.01
N LEU A 581 60.62 -51.16 1.29
CA LEU A 581 60.74 -52.60 1.56
C LEU A 581 60.10 -53.04 2.88
N SER A 582 59.90 -52.11 3.82
CA SER A 582 59.31 -52.39 5.13
C SER A 582 57.78 -52.27 5.17
N ILE A 583 57.16 -51.69 4.12
CA ILE A 583 55.71 -51.54 3.99
C ILE A 583 55.09 -52.90 3.66
N LYS A 584 54.16 -53.35 4.53
CA LYS A 584 53.48 -54.66 4.39
C LYS A 584 52.28 -54.64 3.45
N ASP A 585 51.59 -53.50 3.32
CA ASP A 585 50.43 -53.34 2.44
C ASP A 585 50.89 -53.14 0.99
N THR A 586 50.48 -54.04 0.09
CA THR A 586 50.88 -54.02 -1.32
C THR A 586 50.36 -52.80 -2.07
N LYS A 587 49.20 -52.27 -1.69
CA LYS A 587 48.59 -51.10 -2.34
C LYS A 587 49.25 -49.81 -1.88
N GLU A 588 49.53 -49.70 -0.58
CA GLU A 588 50.25 -48.56 -0.01
C GLU A 588 51.71 -48.52 -0.50
N ARG A 589 52.36 -49.69 -0.59
CA ARG A 589 53.70 -49.83 -1.17
C ARG A 589 53.74 -49.41 -2.64
N GLN A 590 52.71 -49.74 -3.42
CA GLN A 590 52.62 -49.34 -4.83
C GLN A 590 52.38 -47.83 -5.00
N GLN A 591 51.52 -47.23 -4.18
CA GLN A 591 51.28 -45.78 -4.21
C GLN A 591 52.53 -44.99 -3.80
N GLU A 592 53.26 -45.46 -2.78
CA GLU A 592 54.51 -44.80 -2.37
C GLU A 592 55.62 -45.00 -3.41
N LYS A 593 55.64 -46.15 -4.11
CA LYS A 593 56.53 -46.38 -5.27
C LYS A 593 56.25 -45.39 -6.40
N GLU A 594 54.99 -45.20 -6.78
CA GLU A 594 54.59 -44.27 -7.84
C GLU A 594 54.94 -42.82 -7.49
N ARG A 595 54.79 -42.42 -6.23
CA ARG A 595 55.23 -41.10 -5.74
C ARG A 595 56.73 -40.89 -5.85
N LEU A 596 57.54 -41.89 -5.50
CA LEU A 596 59.00 -41.81 -5.62
C LEU A 596 59.45 -41.76 -7.08
N ILE A 597 58.79 -42.50 -7.98
CA ILE A 597 59.06 -42.45 -9.42
C ILE A 597 58.72 -41.06 -9.98
N SER A 598 57.57 -40.51 -9.63
CA SER A 598 57.17 -39.16 -10.04
C SER A 598 58.18 -38.10 -9.55
N ALA A 599 58.63 -38.18 -8.29
CA ALA A 599 59.64 -37.27 -7.75
C ALA A 599 61.02 -37.40 -8.44
N LEU A 600 61.43 -38.62 -8.80
CA LEU A 600 62.68 -38.87 -9.55
C LEU A 600 62.60 -38.32 -10.98
N ASN A 601 61.47 -38.49 -11.66
CA ASN A 601 61.27 -37.96 -13.01
C ASN A 601 61.28 -36.42 -13.02
N GLN A 602 60.62 -35.79 -12.04
CA GLN A 602 60.66 -34.33 -11.88
C GLN A 602 62.08 -33.83 -11.60
N ALA A 603 62.85 -34.55 -10.77
CA ALA A 603 64.24 -34.22 -10.51
C ALA A 603 65.14 -34.44 -11.74
N LEU A 604 64.87 -35.44 -12.58
CA LEU A 604 65.58 -35.69 -13.83
C LEU A 604 65.34 -34.57 -14.84
N GLU A 605 64.09 -34.14 -15.01
CA GLU A 605 63.73 -33.04 -15.90
C GLU A 605 64.38 -31.73 -15.43
N THR A 606 64.33 -31.45 -14.11
CA THR A 606 65.03 -30.30 -13.51
C THR A 606 66.54 -30.38 -13.74
N ALA A 607 67.15 -31.56 -13.60
CA ALA A 607 68.58 -31.76 -13.82
C ALA A 607 68.97 -31.64 -15.30
N GLU A 608 68.10 -32.04 -16.23
CA GLU A 608 68.29 -31.89 -17.67
C GLU A 608 68.20 -30.42 -18.09
N GLN A 609 67.20 -29.70 -17.60
CA GLN A 609 67.02 -28.25 -17.84
C GLN A 609 68.25 -27.44 -17.40
N HIS A 610 68.86 -27.77 -16.26
CA HIS A 610 70.00 -27.04 -15.68
C HIS A 610 71.40 -27.64 -16.00
N GLY A 611 71.45 -28.76 -16.73
CA GLY A 611 72.67 -29.38 -17.26
C GLY A 611 73.53 -30.14 -16.24
N PHE A 612 72.93 -30.72 -15.21
CA PHE A 612 73.60 -31.44 -14.10
C PHE A 612 73.92 -32.90 -14.44
N LYS A 613 75.00 -33.15 -15.19
CA LYS A 613 75.30 -34.48 -15.76
C LYS A 613 75.64 -35.58 -14.75
N GLU A 614 76.25 -35.25 -13.60
CA GLU A 614 76.59 -36.26 -12.59
C GLU A 614 75.35 -36.67 -11.78
N GLU A 615 74.51 -35.70 -11.45
CA GLU A 615 73.27 -35.84 -10.71
C GLU A 615 72.22 -36.58 -11.55
N MET A 616 72.10 -36.29 -12.85
CA MET A 616 71.25 -37.04 -13.79
C MET A 616 71.62 -38.53 -13.78
N ARG A 617 72.91 -38.86 -13.88
CA ARG A 617 73.36 -40.26 -13.87
C ARG A 617 73.04 -40.95 -12.55
N ASN A 618 73.14 -40.23 -11.43
CA ASN A 618 72.78 -40.76 -10.12
C ASN A 618 71.26 -40.96 -9.97
N LEU A 619 70.44 -40.04 -10.51
CA LEU A 619 68.99 -40.16 -10.53
C LEU A 619 68.53 -41.32 -11.43
N GLU A 620 69.14 -41.52 -12.61
CA GLU A 620 68.87 -42.67 -13.48
C GLU A 620 69.23 -44.00 -12.80
N ASN A 621 70.36 -44.06 -12.09
CA ASN A 621 70.74 -45.26 -11.33
C ASN A 621 69.76 -45.53 -10.18
N GLU A 622 69.26 -44.49 -9.51
CA GLU A 622 68.27 -44.61 -8.43
C GLU A 622 66.89 -45.02 -8.96
N LEU A 623 66.50 -44.53 -10.14
CA LEU A 623 65.27 -44.91 -10.85
C LEU A 623 65.30 -46.40 -11.23
N HIS A 624 66.38 -46.84 -11.89
CA HIS A 624 66.56 -48.25 -12.25
C HIS A 624 66.58 -49.15 -11.03
N ALA A 625 67.23 -48.74 -9.95
CA ALA A 625 67.27 -49.55 -8.74
C ALA A 625 65.94 -49.55 -7.95
N LEU A 626 64.98 -48.66 -8.27
CA LEU A 626 63.60 -48.69 -7.79
C LEU A 626 62.68 -49.56 -8.67
N GLU A 627 63.02 -49.68 -9.96
CA GLU A 627 62.41 -50.61 -10.91
C GLU A 627 62.81 -52.07 -10.59
N ASP A 628 64.09 -52.34 -10.31
CA ASP A 628 64.64 -53.66 -9.95
C ASP A 628 64.07 -54.23 -8.63
N VAL A 629 63.65 -53.36 -7.70
CA VAL A 629 62.92 -53.78 -6.49
C VAL A 629 61.58 -54.43 -6.85
N GLY A 630 61.05 -54.16 -8.05
CA GLY A 630 59.90 -54.85 -8.62
C GLY A 630 60.24 -56.25 -9.15
N GLU A 631 61.28 -56.39 -9.97
CA GLU A 631 61.63 -57.67 -10.61
C GLU A 631 62.07 -58.74 -9.60
N SER A 632 62.80 -58.35 -8.57
CA SER A 632 63.18 -59.25 -7.46
C SER A 632 61.97 -59.72 -6.63
N SER A 633 60.89 -58.94 -6.57
CA SER A 633 59.65 -59.34 -5.89
C SER A 633 58.76 -60.26 -6.73
N GLU A 634 58.81 -60.14 -8.06
CA GLU A 634 58.10 -61.04 -8.99
C GLU A 634 58.83 -62.38 -9.15
N GLN A 635 60.16 -62.42 -9.09
CA GLN A 635 60.96 -63.66 -9.09
C GLN A 635 60.76 -64.49 -7.80
N ILE A 636 60.67 -63.83 -6.64
CA ILE A 636 60.38 -64.52 -5.36
C ILE A 636 58.93 -65.05 -5.33
N ALA A 637 57.98 -64.35 -5.95
CA ALA A 637 56.60 -64.83 -6.08
C ALA A 637 56.44 -65.99 -7.08
N THR A 638 57.31 -66.08 -8.09
CA THR A 638 57.31 -67.20 -9.04
C THR A 638 58.03 -68.44 -8.49
N GLU A 639 59.14 -68.31 -7.75
CA GLU A 639 59.78 -69.45 -7.07
C GLU A 639 58.90 -70.05 -5.96
N ALA A 640 58.18 -69.22 -5.19
CA ALA A 640 57.24 -69.70 -4.18
C ALA A 640 56.03 -70.45 -4.77
N ASN A 641 55.61 -70.12 -6.00
CA ASN A 641 54.56 -70.85 -6.72
C ASN A 641 55.07 -72.16 -7.36
N VAL A 642 56.37 -72.28 -7.66
CA VAL A 642 56.97 -73.51 -8.18
C VAL A 642 57.19 -74.54 -7.07
N GLU A 643 57.62 -74.13 -5.86
CA GLU A 643 57.71 -75.04 -4.70
C GLU A 643 56.34 -75.54 -4.22
N ALA A 644 55.28 -74.75 -4.38
CA ALA A 644 53.90 -75.18 -4.09
C ALA A 644 53.35 -76.19 -5.12
N ALA A 645 53.87 -76.19 -6.36
CA ALA A 645 53.45 -77.11 -7.41
C ALA A 645 54.18 -78.46 -7.40
N GLU A 646 55.30 -78.61 -6.67
CA GLU A 646 56.01 -79.88 -6.48
C GLU A 646 55.54 -80.68 -5.23
N GLN A 647 54.56 -80.16 -4.47
CA GLN A 647 53.96 -80.85 -3.32
C GLN A 647 52.49 -81.26 -3.51
N ASP A 648 51.94 -81.15 -4.73
CA ASP A 648 50.62 -81.70 -5.11
C ASP A 648 50.71 -82.99 -5.93
#